data_AF-A0A1F7ZR80-F1
#
_entry.id   AF-A0A1F7ZR80-F1
#
_cell.length_a   1.000
_cell.length_b   1.000
_cell.length_c   1.000
_cell.angle_alpha   90.00
_cell.angle_beta   90.00
_cell.angle_gamma   90.00
#
_symmetry.space_group_name_H-M   'P 1'
#
loop_
_entity.id
_entity.type
_entity.pdbx_description
1 polymer ?
#
loop_
_entity_poly.entity_id
_entity_poly.type
_entity_poly.pdbx_seq_one_letter_code
_entity_poly.pdbx_strand_id
1 'polypeptide(L)'
;MASEHTITQALLEWINSFALGKTIRTTDELTDGTIIWEVLQDIDPQYFLDELPQRNPSDHWLSKLQNLKHILKTLVNYIRQQPDGIPSGLDPAPNLEVVAEKSSIKETNKLLKLILIAAIRSPNAPSYVETLQTLSTPTQESLKDIFEEAENGQHEPLDPVDEIKEDLSKREHPVDLELQFEERVGKVLAENDRLTHEKKELEKALEDLHNRLARLQENNDTLQCRLATTEDRLGNLKSGKGDLGFNTKALESKSRQQEDIIASQETRLAAAQDEVDSLRMTVESLRVKNERFQRLQDDYDELKTERDQLARKANAAEKYRSKLQASQDFEKENQTLKNQIRDLQQQLKESDSQQRWTSERDVELEEYRRVLPRIEQECSEMQSLKKQLEFNNHALTERLSSAEEQRERDDALISELRERIRELEGSPGSPALTPGSETPKLQGTLQKDFEDIGVKESQLKTENDELKKEVEFLKGTSTIVNAQHEEFSDAFSETLQNARENSTQGDEYWKLYDQYIFVLKKLAELQDSFDKSSRALVDAQAAALLTSKEKLAMIDEIKEIDFVESTKLRDESDEIKHKIHTLQAELDASLVLARETCAERDELRTMLDNRQAGIAESRVEDQETMEEMKKLLADIAAQDSGGASEASQKSGVELTKQVVELIERNLERLAQRAEYIHNQNEHIKFLQQRLKHFEDDADESIPKDREIELQKLIDSQTRELALMSSAWYEMQSRLQNNNVPVSRYRHGSSLADAQKGWLARQRNLVAGR
;
A
#
# COMPACT_ATOMS: atom_id res chain seq x y z
N MET A 1 33.60 38.36 -8.37
CA MET A 1 33.99 38.39 -9.81
C MET A 1 35.50 38.55 -10.00
N ALA A 2 36.10 39.74 -9.80
CA ALA A 2 37.54 39.94 -10.09
C ALA A 2 38.49 39.14 -9.15
N SER A 3 38.17 39.05 -7.86
CA SER A 3 38.94 38.23 -6.89
C SER A 3 38.85 36.73 -7.16
N GLU A 4 37.64 36.24 -7.46
CA GLU A 4 37.40 34.82 -7.76
C GLU A 4 38.11 34.36 -9.03
N HIS A 5 38.19 35.20 -10.07
CA HIS A 5 38.91 34.88 -11.29
C HIS A 5 40.42 34.75 -11.05
N THR A 6 41.01 35.66 -10.27
CA THR A 6 42.43 35.59 -9.88
C THR A 6 42.73 34.33 -9.06
N ILE A 7 41.88 33.99 -8.08
CA ILE A 7 41.99 32.76 -7.29
C ILE A 7 41.90 31.52 -8.17
N THR A 8 40.95 31.50 -9.11
CA THR A 8 40.77 30.38 -10.05
C THR A 8 42.03 30.19 -10.90
N GLN A 9 42.58 31.28 -11.44
CA GLN A 9 43.76 31.23 -12.30
C GLN A 9 44.99 30.73 -11.52
N ALA A 10 45.18 31.19 -10.27
CA ALA A 10 46.26 30.75 -9.41
C ALA A 10 46.15 29.25 -9.06
N LEU A 11 44.94 28.77 -8.71
CA LEU A 11 44.70 27.36 -8.42
C LEU A 11 44.87 26.47 -9.66
N LEU A 12 44.45 26.93 -10.84
CA LEU A 12 44.66 26.20 -12.09
C LEU A 12 46.13 26.16 -12.51
N GLU A 13 46.88 27.25 -12.33
CA GLU A 13 48.33 27.27 -12.58
C GLU A 13 49.05 26.29 -11.63
N TRP A 14 48.63 26.23 -10.35
CA TRP A 14 49.12 25.24 -9.41
C TRP A 14 48.78 23.80 -9.81
N ILE A 15 47.54 23.50 -10.18
CA ILE A 15 47.16 22.15 -10.66
C ILE A 15 47.94 21.77 -11.92
N ASN A 16 48.20 22.72 -12.83
CA ASN A 16 49.01 22.48 -14.02
C ASN A 16 50.50 22.23 -13.75
N SER A 17 50.97 22.40 -12.50
CA SER A 17 52.32 22.01 -12.10
C SER A 17 52.49 20.49 -11.95
N PHE A 18 51.39 19.76 -11.80
CA PHE A 18 51.38 18.30 -11.77
C PHE A 18 51.53 17.70 -13.18
N ALA A 19 52.04 16.48 -13.28
CA ALA A 19 52.28 15.80 -14.55
C ALA A 19 50.99 15.17 -15.15
N LEU A 20 49.99 15.99 -15.46
CA LEU A 20 48.62 15.57 -15.82
C LEU A 20 48.43 15.18 -17.30
N GLY A 21 49.47 15.25 -18.12
CA GLY A 21 49.42 14.93 -19.56
C GLY A 21 48.60 15.92 -20.43
N LYS A 22 47.86 16.85 -19.83
CA LYS A 22 47.13 17.94 -20.48
C LYS A 22 47.18 19.22 -19.63
N THR A 23 47.10 20.37 -20.30
CA THR A 23 47.04 21.68 -19.62
C THR A 23 45.57 22.10 -19.47
N ILE A 24 45.14 22.24 -18.22
CA ILE A 24 43.78 22.60 -17.82
C ILE A 24 43.60 24.11 -17.93
N ARG A 25 42.58 24.55 -18.67
CA ARG A 25 42.31 25.99 -18.86
C ARG A 25 41.06 26.47 -18.16
N THR A 26 40.11 25.57 -17.91
CA THR A 26 38.84 25.89 -17.26
C THR A 26 38.53 24.92 -16.12
N THR A 27 37.75 25.37 -15.15
CA THR A 27 37.26 24.53 -14.04
C THR A 27 36.33 23.42 -14.51
N ASP A 28 35.70 23.57 -15.68
CA ASP A 28 34.80 22.56 -16.28
C ASP A 28 35.50 21.22 -16.50
N GLU A 29 36.79 21.25 -16.83
CA GLU A 29 37.62 20.05 -17.04
C GLU A 29 37.89 19.25 -15.76
N LEU A 30 37.59 19.83 -14.58
CA LEU A 30 37.76 19.20 -13.27
C LEU A 30 36.45 18.62 -12.71
N THR A 31 35.31 18.87 -13.37
CA THR A 31 33.97 18.53 -12.87
C THR A 31 33.70 17.02 -12.82
N ASP A 32 34.43 16.22 -13.58
CA ASP A 32 34.28 14.76 -13.63
C ASP A 32 35.00 14.02 -12.50
N GLY A 33 35.88 14.73 -11.77
CA GLY A 33 36.68 14.22 -10.67
C GLY A 33 37.91 13.39 -11.08
N THR A 34 38.10 13.11 -12.37
CA THR A 34 39.16 12.20 -12.85
C THR A 34 40.54 12.78 -12.57
N ILE A 35 40.77 14.02 -13.01
CA ILE A 35 42.02 14.74 -12.81
C ILE A 35 42.28 14.97 -11.31
N ILE A 36 41.24 15.34 -10.57
CA ILE A 36 41.34 15.58 -9.13
C ILE A 36 41.85 14.32 -8.42
N TRP A 37 41.36 13.15 -8.83
CA TRP A 37 41.82 11.88 -8.29
C TRP A 37 43.29 11.59 -8.63
N GLU A 38 43.72 11.83 -9.88
CA GLU A 38 45.13 11.70 -10.27
C GLU A 38 46.05 12.59 -9.43
N VAL A 39 45.63 13.84 -9.17
CA VAL A 39 46.36 14.77 -8.30
C VAL A 39 46.45 14.24 -6.86
N LEU A 40 45.35 13.72 -6.30
CA LEU A 40 45.36 13.14 -4.95
C LEU A 40 46.25 11.89 -4.86
N GLN A 41 46.25 11.06 -5.89
CA GLN A 41 47.13 9.90 -5.98
C GLN A 41 48.62 10.29 -6.08
N ASP A 42 48.95 11.40 -6.73
CA ASP A 42 50.32 11.95 -6.72
C ASP A 42 50.71 12.44 -5.31
N ILE A 43 49.79 13.15 -4.63
CA ILE A 43 50.00 13.70 -3.29
C ILE A 43 50.35 12.62 -2.25
N ASP A 44 49.53 11.56 -2.19
CA ASP A 44 49.81 10.42 -1.32
C ASP A 44 49.33 9.11 -1.94
N PRO A 45 50.21 8.40 -2.68
CA PRO A 45 49.88 7.11 -3.27
C PRO A 45 49.53 6.02 -2.24
N GLN A 46 49.91 6.18 -0.96
CA GLN A 46 49.65 5.18 0.09
C GLN A 46 48.27 5.32 0.72
N TYR A 47 47.70 6.54 0.71
CA TYR A 47 46.35 6.77 1.24
C TYR A 47 45.28 6.67 0.15
N PHE A 48 45.53 7.20 -1.05
CA PHE A 48 44.58 7.19 -2.17
C PHE A 48 44.72 5.93 -3.05
N LEU A 49 44.64 4.75 -2.43
CA LEU A 49 44.83 3.44 -3.08
C LEU A 49 43.63 2.98 -3.93
N ASP A 50 42.44 3.53 -3.66
CA ASP A 50 41.20 3.11 -4.29
C ASP A 50 41.09 3.60 -5.74
N GLU A 51 40.05 3.14 -6.42
CA GLU A 51 39.68 3.64 -7.75
C GLU A 51 38.41 4.46 -7.66
N LEU A 52 38.26 5.42 -8.57
CA LEU A 52 37.02 6.18 -8.68
C LEU A 52 35.82 5.26 -8.94
N PRO A 53 34.65 5.53 -8.32
CA PRO A 53 33.42 4.76 -8.52
C PRO A 53 33.03 4.58 -10.00
N GLN A 54 33.28 5.61 -10.81
CA GLN A 54 33.11 5.56 -12.26
C GLN A 54 34.39 6.00 -12.97
N ARG A 55 35.16 5.05 -13.51
CA ARG A 55 36.41 5.31 -14.26
C ARG A 55 36.19 6.09 -15.57
N ASN A 56 35.04 5.89 -16.22
CA ASN A 56 34.62 6.64 -17.41
C ASN A 56 33.25 7.26 -17.11
N PRO A 57 33.20 8.41 -16.40
CA PRO A 57 31.93 9.04 -16.08
C PRO A 57 31.21 9.38 -17.39
N SER A 58 29.96 8.95 -17.54
CA SER A 58 29.10 9.45 -18.61
C SER A 58 28.94 10.97 -18.46
N ASP A 59 28.65 11.70 -19.54
CA ASP A 59 28.39 13.15 -19.50
C ASP A 59 27.20 13.55 -18.59
N HIS A 60 26.51 12.57 -18.03
CA HIS A 60 25.45 12.76 -17.08
C HIS A 60 25.97 13.20 -15.70
N TRP A 61 25.45 14.31 -15.19
CA TRP A 61 25.92 14.95 -13.94
C TRP A 61 25.88 14.03 -12.70
N LEU A 62 24.99 13.02 -12.63
CA LEU A 62 24.99 12.07 -11.49
C LEU A 62 26.30 11.27 -11.39
N SER A 63 26.89 10.92 -12.54
CA SER A 63 28.13 10.16 -12.62
C SER A 63 29.30 10.98 -12.09
N LYS A 64 29.37 12.25 -12.51
CA LYS A 64 30.32 13.25 -12.01
C LYS A 64 30.15 13.46 -10.51
N LEU A 65 28.90 13.62 -10.04
CA LEU A 65 28.59 13.82 -8.63
C LEU A 65 29.01 12.63 -7.74
N GLN A 66 28.83 11.39 -8.21
CA GLN A 66 29.28 10.21 -7.45
C GLN A 66 30.80 10.20 -7.26
N ASN A 67 31.55 10.49 -8.31
CA ASN A 67 33.01 10.62 -8.23
C ASN A 67 33.41 11.75 -7.27
N LEU A 68 32.84 12.94 -7.41
CA LEU A 68 33.12 14.08 -6.53
C LEU A 68 32.77 13.80 -5.07
N LYS A 69 31.65 13.12 -4.79
CA LYS A 69 31.25 12.73 -3.42
C LYS A 69 32.25 11.76 -2.81
N HIS A 70 32.76 10.82 -3.60
CA HIS A 70 33.80 9.91 -3.16
C HIS A 70 35.11 10.66 -2.86
N ILE A 71 35.56 11.52 -3.77
CA ILE A 71 36.75 12.37 -3.62
C ILE A 71 36.67 13.21 -2.36
N LEU A 72 35.60 13.99 -2.18
CA LEU A 72 35.45 14.87 -1.02
C LEU A 72 35.45 14.08 0.30
N LYS A 73 34.75 12.94 0.35
CA LYS A 73 34.71 12.10 1.55
C LYS A 73 36.11 11.58 1.91
N THR A 74 36.86 11.09 0.93
CA THR A 74 38.21 10.55 1.14
C THR A 74 39.19 11.67 1.52
N LEU A 75 39.12 12.82 0.86
CA LEU A 75 39.94 14.00 1.12
C LEU A 75 39.68 14.61 2.51
N VAL A 76 38.43 14.81 2.89
CA VAL A 76 38.07 15.35 4.22
C VAL A 76 38.53 14.39 5.32
N ASN A 77 38.37 13.08 5.12
CA ASN A 77 38.88 12.08 6.06
C ASN A 77 40.42 12.11 6.16
N TYR A 78 41.12 12.30 5.04
CA TYR A 78 42.58 12.44 5.01
C TYR A 78 43.03 13.64 5.84
N ILE A 79 42.44 14.82 5.61
CA ILE A 79 42.79 16.05 6.33
C ILE A 79 42.47 15.92 7.83
N ARG A 80 41.36 15.27 8.20
CA ARG A 80 40.99 15.05 9.61
C ARG A 80 41.93 14.13 10.37
N GLN A 81 42.64 13.23 9.69
CA GLN A 81 43.62 12.34 10.32
C GLN A 81 44.95 13.04 10.61
N GLN A 82 45.17 14.22 10.04
CA GLN A 82 46.35 15.04 10.32
C GLN A 82 46.24 15.74 11.69
N PRO A 83 47.37 16.01 12.38
CA PRO A 83 47.37 16.56 13.75
C PRO A 83 46.59 17.88 13.89
N ASP A 84 46.63 18.71 12.86
CA ASP A 84 46.06 20.07 12.87
C ASP A 84 44.60 20.13 12.39
N GLY A 85 43.99 18.98 12.02
CA GLY A 85 42.61 18.91 11.54
C GLY A 85 42.33 19.75 10.28
N ILE A 86 41.05 20.05 10.02
CA ILE A 86 40.65 20.94 8.92
C ILE A 86 40.82 22.40 9.37
N PRO A 87 41.49 23.28 8.60
CA PRO A 87 41.63 24.68 8.95
C PRO A 87 40.27 25.38 9.11
N SER A 88 40.13 26.22 10.14
CA SER A 88 38.87 26.88 10.50
C SER A 88 38.34 27.85 9.45
N GLY A 89 39.19 28.33 8.54
CA GLY A 89 38.80 29.25 7.46
C GLY A 89 38.32 28.58 6.18
N LEU A 90 38.36 27.25 6.09
CA LEU A 90 37.93 26.51 4.90
C LEU A 90 36.58 25.82 5.10
N ASP A 91 35.76 25.87 4.06
CA ASP A 91 34.51 25.13 3.97
C ASP A 91 34.79 23.63 3.74
N PRO A 92 34.49 22.73 4.70
CA PRO A 92 34.72 21.30 4.54
C PRO A 92 33.67 20.62 3.64
N ALA A 93 32.62 21.33 3.21
CA ALA A 93 31.47 20.76 2.51
C ALA A 93 31.07 21.59 1.28
N PRO A 94 31.94 21.71 0.25
CA PRO A 94 31.58 22.36 -1.01
C PRO A 94 30.35 21.69 -1.65
N ASN A 95 29.48 22.49 -2.27
CA ASN A 95 28.27 21.99 -2.92
C ASN A 95 28.60 21.31 -4.26
N LEU A 96 28.85 20.00 -4.17
CA LEU A 96 29.25 19.16 -5.29
C LEU A 96 28.14 18.99 -6.35
N GLU A 97 26.87 19.18 -5.99
CA GLU A 97 25.75 19.08 -6.95
C GLU A 97 25.84 20.21 -7.96
N VAL A 98 26.14 21.43 -7.49
CA VAL A 98 26.34 22.60 -8.34
C VAL A 98 27.64 22.49 -9.15
N VAL A 99 28.68 21.85 -8.63
CA VAL A 99 29.90 21.55 -9.41
C VAL A 99 29.60 20.57 -10.55
N ALA A 100 28.86 19.49 -10.28
CA ALA A 100 28.57 18.45 -11.26
C ALA A 100 27.55 18.88 -12.34
N GLU A 101 26.52 19.66 -11.95
CA GLU A 101 25.42 20.05 -12.83
C GLU A 101 25.67 21.39 -13.53
N LYS A 102 26.19 22.39 -12.81
CA LYS A 102 26.31 23.78 -13.28
C LYS A 102 27.75 24.24 -13.46
N SER A 103 28.73 23.37 -13.24
CA SER A 103 30.16 23.68 -13.35
C SER A 103 30.58 24.94 -12.58
N SER A 104 30.04 25.13 -11.36
CA SER A 104 30.31 26.36 -10.59
C SER A 104 31.79 26.53 -10.24
N ILE A 105 32.34 27.65 -10.68
CA ILE A 105 33.73 28.06 -10.41
C ILE A 105 33.95 28.21 -8.90
N LYS A 106 33.00 28.80 -8.17
CA LYS A 106 33.13 29.07 -6.72
C LYS A 106 33.28 27.78 -5.91
N GLU A 107 32.39 26.82 -6.17
CA GLU A 107 32.37 25.55 -5.44
C GLU A 107 33.54 24.64 -5.86
N THR A 108 33.97 24.73 -7.13
CA THR A 108 35.19 24.06 -7.59
C THR A 108 36.43 24.62 -6.90
N ASN A 109 36.53 25.94 -6.74
CA ASN A 109 37.64 26.58 -6.03
C ASN A 109 37.69 26.15 -4.56
N LYS A 110 36.55 26.04 -3.87
CA LYS A 110 36.52 25.52 -2.50
C LYS A 110 37.10 24.10 -2.42
N LEU A 111 36.72 23.22 -3.35
CA LEU A 111 37.28 21.87 -3.44
C LEU A 111 38.80 21.89 -3.72
N LEU A 112 39.27 22.74 -4.64
CA LEU A 112 40.69 22.90 -4.94
C LEU A 112 41.50 23.44 -3.74
N LYS A 113 40.95 24.37 -2.95
CA LYS A 113 41.58 24.85 -1.71
C LYS A 113 41.79 23.69 -0.70
N LEU A 114 40.84 22.77 -0.58
CA LEU A 114 41.01 21.57 0.29
C LEU A 114 42.13 20.66 -0.21
N ILE A 115 42.24 20.45 -1.53
CA ILE A 115 43.30 19.64 -2.14
C ILE A 115 44.67 20.30 -1.94
N LEU A 116 44.75 21.63 -2.06
CA LEU A 116 45.96 22.40 -1.78
C LEU A 116 46.45 22.20 -0.33
N ILE A 117 45.53 22.26 0.65
CA ILE A 117 45.87 21.95 2.05
C ILE A 117 46.32 20.50 2.23
N ALA A 118 45.68 19.55 1.55
CA ALA A 118 46.11 18.15 1.60
C ALA A 118 47.53 17.97 1.03
N ALA A 119 47.89 18.68 -0.04
CA ALA A 119 49.22 18.63 -0.65
C ALA A 119 50.32 19.16 0.30
N ILE A 120 50.10 20.33 0.92
CA ILE A 120 51.10 20.92 1.84
C ILE A 120 51.19 20.21 3.20
N ARG A 121 50.20 19.38 3.55
CA ARG A 121 50.19 18.56 4.77
C ARG A 121 50.47 17.08 4.48
N SER A 122 50.91 16.76 3.26
CA SER A 122 51.27 15.40 2.87
C SER A 122 52.67 15.02 3.34
N PRO A 123 53.00 13.71 3.37
CA PRO A 123 54.37 13.25 3.61
C PRO A 123 55.40 13.84 2.62
N ASN A 124 54.95 14.19 1.41
CA ASN A 124 55.76 14.78 0.34
C ASN A 124 55.66 16.32 0.28
N ALA A 125 55.14 16.97 1.32
CA ALA A 125 54.96 18.42 1.39
C ALA A 125 56.19 19.25 0.94
N PRO A 126 57.45 18.91 1.29
CA PRO A 126 58.62 19.69 0.85
C PRO A 126 58.74 19.83 -0.68
N SER A 127 58.38 18.78 -1.43
CA SER A 127 58.43 18.78 -2.90
C SER A 127 57.35 19.71 -3.48
N TYR A 128 56.16 19.71 -2.89
CA TYR A 128 55.07 20.59 -3.33
C TYR A 128 55.33 22.04 -2.96
N VAL A 129 55.96 22.30 -1.81
CA VAL A 129 56.39 23.66 -1.40
C VAL A 129 57.47 24.19 -2.33
N GLU A 130 58.45 23.38 -2.74
CA GLU A 130 59.45 23.78 -3.74
C GLU A 130 58.79 24.09 -5.10
N THR A 131 57.84 23.25 -5.52
CA THR A 131 57.09 23.46 -6.77
C THR A 131 56.28 24.77 -6.72
N LEU A 132 55.61 25.06 -5.60
CA LEU A 132 54.89 26.32 -5.37
C LEU A 132 55.81 27.56 -5.53
N GLN A 133 57.08 27.46 -5.11
CA GLN A 133 58.06 28.53 -5.25
C GLN A 133 58.56 28.75 -6.70
N THR A 134 58.27 27.82 -7.62
CA THR A 134 58.61 27.96 -9.04
C THR A 134 57.50 28.60 -9.88
N LEU A 135 56.29 28.75 -9.32
CA LEU A 135 55.14 29.37 -9.99
C LEU A 135 55.30 30.88 -10.17
N SER A 136 54.45 31.49 -11.00
CA SER A 136 54.50 32.94 -11.22
C SER A 136 54.28 33.74 -9.91
N THR A 137 54.96 34.89 -9.77
CA THR A 137 54.81 35.79 -8.61
C THR A 137 53.35 36.14 -8.27
N PRO A 138 52.46 36.49 -9.22
CA PRO A 138 51.04 36.75 -8.89
C PRO A 138 50.31 35.51 -8.36
N THR A 139 50.66 34.31 -8.84
CA THR A 139 50.10 33.05 -8.34
C THR A 139 50.61 32.74 -6.93
N GLN A 140 51.89 33.01 -6.64
CA GLN A 140 52.44 32.87 -5.29
C GLN A 140 51.75 33.80 -4.28
N GLU A 141 51.53 35.07 -4.64
CA GLU A 141 50.79 36.02 -3.80
C GLU A 141 49.35 35.53 -3.54
N SER A 142 48.63 35.10 -4.58
CA SER A 142 47.27 34.60 -4.44
C SER A 142 47.18 33.30 -3.61
N LEU A 143 48.15 32.39 -3.74
CA LEU A 143 48.17 31.15 -2.95
C LEU A 143 48.52 31.45 -1.48
N LYS A 144 49.41 32.41 -1.23
CA LYS A 144 49.71 32.89 0.12
C LYS A 144 48.46 33.46 0.79
N ASP A 145 47.69 34.29 0.09
CA ASP A 145 46.43 34.84 0.61
C ASP A 145 45.42 33.72 0.94
N ILE A 146 45.36 32.66 0.12
CA ILE A 146 44.50 31.49 0.38
C ILE A 146 44.94 30.72 1.64
N PHE A 147 46.26 30.60 1.90
CA PHE A 147 46.75 29.97 3.12
C PHE A 147 46.48 30.81 4.36
N GLU A 148 46.72 32.13 4.29
CA GLU A 148 46.40 33.04 5.39
C GLU A 148 44.89 33.06 5.69
N GLU A 149 44.04 33.00 4.66
CA GLU A 149 42.58 32.85 4.77
C GLU A 149 42.21 31.51 5.43
N ALA A 150 42.85 30.41 5.04
CA ALA A 150 42.58 29.08 5.59
C ALA A 150 42.96 28.95 7.07
N GLU A 151 44.10 29.49 7.50
CA GLU A 151 44.59 29.38 8.88
C GLU A 151 43.99 30.42 9.84
N ASN A 152 43.79 31.66 9.37
CA ASN A 152 43.34 32.77 10.23
C ASN A 152 41.86 33.14 10.03
N GLY A 153 41.19 32.60 9.03
CA GLY A 153 39.77 32.82 8.80
C GLY A 153 38.89 32.13 9.83
N GLN A 154 37.83 32.79 10.26
CA GLN A 154 36.66 32.11 10.84
C GLN A 154 35.70 31.84 9.69
N HIS A 155 35.45 30.57 9.36
CA HIS A 155 34.39 30.20 8.43
C HIS A 155 33.05 30.55 9.08
N GLU A 156 32.55 31.76 8.84
CA GLU A 156 31.13 32.04 8.97
C GLU A 156 30.39 31.20 7.91
N PRO A 157 29.42 30.35 8.30
CA PRO A 157 28.49 29.80 7.33
C PRO A 157 27.84 30.98 6.64
N LEU A 158 28.21 31.22 5.39
CA LEU A 158 27.56 32.22 4.55
C LEU A 158 26.11 31.76 4.35
N ASP A 159 25.25 32.26 5.23
CA ASP A 159 23.82 32.42 4.99
C ASP A 159 23.69 33.06 3.59
N PRO A 160 22.88 32.51 2.67
CA PRO A 160 22.77 33.01 1.30
C PRO A 160 22.02 34.35 1.33
N VAL A 161 22.74 35.44 1.62
CA VAL A 161 22.19 36.79 1.74
C VAL A 161 22.74 37.75 0.68
N ASP A 162 23.66 37.31 -0.19
CA ASP A 162 24.29 38.19 -1.19
C ASP A 162 23.93 37.87 -2.66
N GLU A 163 22.65 37.59 -2.91
CA GLU A 163 22.03 37.62 -4.26
C GLU A 163 20.79 38.53 -4.34
N ILE A 164 20.68 39.57 -3.50
CA ILE A 164 19.55 40.53 -3.53
C ILE A 164 19.85 41.77 -4.41
N LYS A 165 20.66 41.65 -5.46
CA LYS A 165 20.84 42.76 -6.42
C LYS A 165 20.56 42.46 -7.89
N GLU A 166 20.14 41.25 -8.26
CA GLU A 166 19.90 40.94 -9.67
C GLU A 166 18.67 40.07 -9.99
N ASP A 167 17.66 39.98 -9.10
CA ASP A 167 16.38 39.33 -9.48
C ASP A 167 15.12 40.13 -9.11
N LEU A 168 15.04 41.33 -9.68
CA LEU A 168 13.80 42.11 -9.78
C LEU A 168 12.87 41.62 -10.92
N SER A 169 13.09 40.41 -11.47
CA SER A 169 12.38 39.97 -12.68
C SER A 169 11.60 38.66 -12.59
N LYS A 170 11.60 37.95 -11.45
CA LYS A 170 10.80 36.72 -11.30
C LYS A 170 10.00 36.66 -10.01
N ARG A 171 9.13 37.65 -9.78
CA ARG A 171 8.00 37.53 -8.85
C ARG A 171 6.75 37.09 -9.60
N GLU A 172 6.60 35.79 -9.78
CA GLU A 172 5.30 35.13 -9.94
C GLU A 172 5.50 33.69 -9.46
N HIS A 173 5.33 33.44 -8.15
CA HIS A 173 4.79 32.21 -7.55
C HIS A 173 4.55 32.53 -6.06
N PRO A 174 3.33 32.34 -5.52
CA PRO A 174 3.02 32.63 -4.13
C PRO A 174 3.60 31.51 -3.25
N VAL A 175 4.80 31.73 -2.72
CA VAL A 175 5.33 30.89 -1.63
C VAL A 175 4.69 31.37 -0.33
N ASP A 176 4.17 30.41 0.42
CA ASP A 176 3.40 30.55 1.65
C ASP A 176 4.09 31.51 2.65
N LEU A 177 3.39 32.57 3.06
CA LEU A 177 3.91 33.55 4.01
C LEU A 177 4.22 32.90 5.37
N GLU A 178 3.51 31.84 5.72
CA GLU A 178 3.63 31.17 7.02
C GLU A 178 5.02 30.53 7.20
N LEU A 179 5.58 29.95 6.14
CA LEU A 179 6.91 29.31 6.17
C LEU A 179 8.06 30.33 6.36
N GLN A 180 7.92 31.54 5.80
CA GLN A 180 8.91 32.62 6.02
C GLN A 180 8.86 33.20 7.43
N PHE A 181 7.67 33.21 8.04
CA PHE A 181 7.53 33.59 9.44
C PHE A 181 8.11 32.51 10.36
N GLU A 182 7.84 31.23 10.08
CA GLU A 182 8.37 30.11 10.85
C GLU A 182 9.91 30.07 10.81
N GLU A 183 10.53 30.27 9.65
CA GLU A 183 12.00 30.32 9.53
C GLU A 183 12.59 31.50 10.32
N ARG A 184 11.96 32.68 10.26
CA ARG A 184 12.40 33.87 11.02
C ARG A 184 12.26 33.65 12.53
N VAL A 185 11.16 33.03 12.96
CA VAL A 185 10.94 32.69 14.37
C VAL A 185 11.95 31.65 14.82
N GLY A 186 12.26 30.65 13.98
CA GLY A 186 13.29 29.64 14.24
C GLY A 186 14.68 30.24 14.45
N LYS A 187 15.10 31.19 13.60
CA LYS A 187 16.38 31.91 13.76
C LYS A 187 16.42 32.73 15.06
N VAL A 188 15.34 33.45 15.37
CA VAL A 188 15.25 34.26 16.60
C VAL A 188 15.25 33.39 17.86
N LEU A 189 14.59 32.23 17.82
CA LEU A 189 14.61 31.27 18.93
C LEU A 189 16.00 30.68 19.15
N ALA A 190 16.69 30.26 18.08
CA ALA A 190 18.05 29.73 18.18
C ALA A 190 19.04 30.78 18.73
N GLU A 191 18.89 32.05 18.34
CA GLU A 191 19.70 33.13 18.90
C GLU A 191 19.32 33.46 20.35
N ASN A 192 18.04 33.39 20.71
CA ASN A 192 17.61 33.52 22.11
C ASN A 192 18.21 32.41 22.98
N ASP A 193 18.22 31.18 22.48
CA ASP A 193 18.84 30.05 23.16
C ASP A 193 20.35 30.28 23.31
N ARG A 194 21.06 30.72 22.27
CA ARG A 194 22.50 31.04 22.38
C ARG A 194 22.76 32.13 23.44
N LEU A 195 22.02 33.23 23.40
CA LEU A 195 22.19 34.35 24.32
C LEU A 195 21.83 33.98 25.76
N THR A 196 20.83 33.12 25.97
CA THR A 196 20.48 32.64 27.32
C THR A 196 21.55 31.74 27.90
N HIS A 197 22.20 30.90 27.10
CA HIS A 197 23.35 30.11 27.53
C HIS A 197 24.54 31.00 27.91
N GLU A 198 24.91 31.97 27.06
CA GLU A 198 25.99 32.92 27.36
C GLU A 198 25.71 33.75 28.62
N LYS A 199 24.47 34.22 28.79
CA LYS A 199 24.04 34.93 30.00
C LYS A 199 24.22 34.06 31.24
N LYS A 200 23.83 32.79 31.19
CA LYS A 200 23.96 31.85 32.32
C LYS A 200 25.42 31.59 32.68
N GLU A 201 26.31 31.50 31.69
CA GLU A 201 27.75 31.36 31.92
C GLU A 201 28.36 32.60 32.57
N LEU A 202 27.98 33.80 32.11
CA LEU A 202 28.41 35.06 32.72
C LEU A 202 27.88 35.23 34.15
N GLU A 203 26.62 34.86 34.41
CA GLU A 203 26.05 34.86 35.76
C GLU A 203 26.82 33.93 36.69
N LYS A 204 27.20 32.73 36.22
CA LYS A 204 28.01 31.79 37.00
C LYS A 204 29.41 32.35 37.30
N ALA A 205 30.06 32.98 36.32
CA ALA A 205 31.37 33.60 36.52
C ALA A 205 31.32 34.78 37.50
N LEU A 206 30.24 35.57 37.47
CA LEU A 206 30.00 36.66 38.44
C LEU A 206 29.78 36.13 39.85
N GLU A 207 29.05 35.03 39.99
CA GLU A 207 28.81 34.37 41.28
C GLU A 207 30.12 33.81 41.86
N ASP A 208 30.96 33.17 41.03
CA ASP A 208 32.28 32.67 41.45
C ASP A 208 33.20 33.82 41.91
N LEU A 209 33.15 34.97 41.24
CA LEU A 209 33.90 36.18 41.62
C LEU A 209 33.40 36.77 42.94
N HIS A 210 32.08 36.86 43.15
CA HIS A 210 31.50 37.30 44.42
C HIS A 210 31.91 36.38 45.58
N ASN A 211 31.83 35.07 45.39
CA ASN A 211 32.25 34.10 46.39
C ASN A 211 33.74 34.21 46.74
N ARG A 212 34.60 34.49 45.75
CA ARG A 212 36.02 34.75 45.99
C ARG A 212 36.25 36.05 46.76
N LEU A 213 35.49 37.10 46.45
CA LEU A 213 35.58 38.40 47.12
C LEU A 213 35.14 38.29 48.59
N ALA A 214 34.04 37.59 48.85
CA ALA A 214 33.54 37.31 50.20
C ALA A 214 34.58 36.57 51.05
N ARG A 215 35.21 35.51 50.49
CA ARG A 215 36.30 34.77 51.18
C ARG A 215 37.53 35.64 51.45
N LEU A 216 37.86 36.56 50.55
CA LEU A 216 38.98 37.49 50.76
C LEU A 216 38.66 38.53 51.83
N GLN A 217 37.42 39.03 51.89
CA GLN A 217 36.96 39.92 52.97
C GLN A 217 37.00 39.21 54.32
N GLU A 218 36.45 38.00 54.42
CA GLU A 218 36.50 37.20 55.64
C GLU A 218 37.95 36.97 56.11
N ASN A 219 38.87 36.66 55.19
CA ASN A 219 40.29 36.51 55.52
C ASN A 219 40.89 37.83 56.03
N ASN A 220 40.60 38.96 55.38
CA ASN A 220 41.08 40.27 55.82
C ASN A 220 40.56 40.62 57.22
N ASP A 221 39.26 40.40 57.48
CA ASP A 221 38.64 40.65 58.78
C ASP A 221 39.27 39.76 59.87
N THR A 222 39.51 38.48 59.58
CA THR A 222 40.22 37.59 60.53
C THR A 222 41.65 38.06 60.82
N LEU A 223 42.37 38.59 59.82
CA LEU A 223 43.71 39.13 60.00
C LEU A 223 43.69 40.42 60.82
N GLN A 224 42.72 41.30 60.60
CA GLN A 224 42.53 42.51 61.40
C GLN A 224 42.20 42.18 62.86
N CYS A 225 41.29 41.24 63.11
CA CYS A 225 40.99 40.78 64.47
C CYS A 225 42.23 40.21 65.17
N ARG A 226 43.05 39.42 64.45
CA ARG A 226 44.32 38.89 64.97
C ARG A 226 45.33 40.00 65.26
N LEU A 227 45.43 41.00 64.39
CA LEU A 227 46.31 42.15 64.60
C LEU A 227 45.91 42.88 65.89
N ALA A 228 44.63 43.23 66.02
CA ALA A 228 44.10 43.92 67.19
C ALA A 228 44.35 43.14 68.50
N THR A 229 44.15 41.83 68.50
CA THR A 229 44.46 41.00 69.68
C THR A 229 45.95 40.94 69.98
N THR A 230 46.82 40.95 68.98
CA THR A 230 48.28 41.01 69.21
C THR A 230 48.72 42.37 69.73
N GLU A 231 48.12 43.46 69.27
CA GLU A 231 48.36 44.82 69.75
C GLU A 231 47.91 45.00 71.20
N ASP A 232 46.73 44.48 71.57
CA ASP A 232 46.24 44.47 72.95
C ASP A 232 47.13 43.64 73.87
N ARG A 233 47.61 42.48 73.43
CA ARG A 233 48.56 41.66 74.19
C ARG A 233 49.89 42.37 74.38
N LEU A 234 50.37 43.09 73.36
CA LEU A 234 51.59 43.89 73.45
C LEU A 234 51.41 45.08 74.42
N GLY A 235 50.25 45.73 74.40
CA GLY A 235 49.88 46.80 75.34
C GLY A 235 49.84 46.30 76.78
N ASN A 236 49.24 45.13 77.01
CA ASN A 236 49.16 44.50 78.32
C ASN A 236 50.54 44.05 78.85
N LEU A 237 51.43 43.54 77.98
CA LEU A 237 52.81 43.21 78.34
C LEU A 237 53.67 44.45 78.64
N LYS A 238 53.43 45.58 77.95
CA LYS A 238 54.08 46.87 78.23
C LYS A 238 53.61 47.51 79.54
N SER A 239 52.44 47.14 80.05
CA SER A 239 51.83 47.70 81.28
C SER A 239 52.32 47.04 82.59
N GLY A 240 53.17 46.01 82.53
CA GLY A 240 53.93 45.53 83.69
C GLY A 240 53.12 44.92 84.85
N LYS A 241 51.89 44.41 84.60
CA LYS A 241 51.09 43.70 85.62
C LYS A 241 51.21 42.19 85.47
N GLY A 242 52.27 41.61 86.02
CA GLY A 242 52.35 40.18 86.30
C GLY A 242 52.17 39.96 87.80
N ASP A 243 50.95 39.60 88.22
CA ASP A 243 50.65 39.30 89.64
C ASP A 243 50.19 37.84 89.78
N LEU A 244 50.70 37.11 90.75
CA LEU A 244 50.53 35.66 90.87
C LEU A 244 49.13 35.24 91.35
N GLY A 245 48.30 36.17 91.83
CA GLY A 245 46.84 35.99 91.98
C GLY A 245 46.07 36.05 90.66
N PHE A 246 46.71 36.55 89.59
CA PHE A 246 46.23 36.46 88.21
C PHE A 246 46.36 35.03 87.70
N ASN A 247 47.29 34.19 88.19
CA ASN A 247 47.50 32.85 87.60
C ASN A 247 46.38 31.86 87.94
N THR A 248 45.81 31.88 89.14
CA THR A 248 44.66 31.03 89.49
C THR A 248 43.35 31.55 88.87
N LYS A 249 43.10 32.87 88.93
CA LYS A 249 41.96 33.48 88.23
C LYS A 249 42.08 33.41 86.71
N ALA A 250 43.29 33.47 86.15
CA ALA A 250 43.55 33.30 84.73
C ALA A 250 43.55 31.83 84.31
N LEU A 251 43.85 30.88 85.21
CA LEU A 251 43.63 29.46 84.98
C LEU A 251 42.14 29.14 85.01
N GLU A 252 41.37 29.68 85.97
CA GLU A 252 39.90 29.59 85.97
C GLU A 252 39.29 30.28 84.75
N SER A 253 39.80 31.46 84.35
CA SER A 253 39.34 32.12 83.13
C SER A 253 39.74 31.35 81.87
N LYS A 254 40.93 30.71 81.85
CA LYS A 254 41.33 29.81 80.76
C LYS A 254 40.47 28.57 80.71
N SER A 255 40.13 27.99 81.85
CA SER A 255 39.27 26.81 81.96
C SER A 255 37.86 27.14 81.45
N ARG A 256 37.29 28.28 81.88
CA ARG A 256 36.02 28.78 81.34
C ARG A 256 36.11 29.09 79.85
N GLN A 257 37.18 29.74 79.40
CA GLN A 257 37.40 29.97 77.96
C GLN A 257 37.52 28.67 77.17
N GLN A 258 38.15 27.63 77.72
CA GLN A 258 38.23 26.32 77.08
C GLN A 258 36.88 25.61 77.08
N GLU A 259 36.09 25.70 78.16
CA GLU A 259 34.71 25.21 78.20
C GLU A 259 33.82 25.95 77.19
N ASP A 260 33.93 27.27 77.09
CA ASP A 260 33.21 28.08 76.09
C ASP A 260 33.63 27.71 74.66
N ILE A 261 34.94 27.47 74.43
CA ILE A 261 35.44 27.01 73.13
C ILE A 261 34.90 25.61 72.83
N ILE A 262 34.91 24.68 73.78
CA ILE A 262 34.37 23.33 73.62
C ILE A 262 32.88 23.40 73.30
N ALA A 263 32.10 24.15 74.08
CA ALA A 263 30.66 24.34 73.83
C ALA A 263 30.40 24.97 72.45
N SER A 264 31.22 25.93 72.02
CA SER A 264 31.13 26.52 70.68
C SER A 264 31.48 25.52 69.57
N GLN A 265 32.47 24.64 69.80
CA GLN A 265 32.88 23.60 68.87
C GLN A 265 31.84 22.47 68.81
N GLU A 266 31.25 22.08 69.93
CA GLU A 266 30.15 21.13 70.01
C GLU A 266 28.91 21.65 69.28
N THR A 267 28.57 22.93 69.48
CA THR A 267 27.46 23.59 68.75
C THR A 267 27.74 23.63 67.24
N ARG A 268 28.99 23.92 66.84
CA ARG A 268 29.38 23.94 65.43
C ARG A 268 29.41 22.54 64.81
N LEU A 269 29.82 21.52 65.57
CA LEU A 269 29.77 20.12 65.15
C LEU A 269 28.33 19.64 65.00
N ALA A 270 27.43 19.98 65.93
CA ALA A 270 26.00 19.69 65.82
C ALA A 270 25.39 20.34 64.56
N ALA A 271 25.66 21.63 64.34
CA ALA A 271 25.19 22.33 63.15
C ALA A 271 25.73 21.72 61.83
N ALA A 272 27.01 21.34 61.79
CA ALA A 272 27.59 20.66 60.64
C ALA A 272 27.01 19.26 60.43
N GLN A 273 26.68 18.55 61.50
CA GLN A 273 26.03 17.24 61.44
C GLN A 273 24.61 17.37 60.87
N ASP A 274 23.84 18.36 61.34
CA ASP A 274 22.49 18.66 60.84
C ASP A 274 22.53 19.05 59.34
N GLU A 275 23.54 19.83 58.93
CA GLU A 275 23.75 20.19 57.52
C GLU A 275 24.05 18.94 56.68
N VAL A 276 24.95 18.07 57.14
CA VAL A 276 25.27 16.79 56.46
C VAL A 276 24.05 15.90 56.33
N ASP A 277 23.22 15.79 57.35
CA ASP A 277 22.00 14.99 57.32
C ASP A 277 20.96 15.59 56.35
N SER A 278 20.84 16.93 56.32
CA SER A 278 19.99 17.61 55.33
C SER A 278 20.48 17.37 53.89
N LEU A 279 21.80 17.43 53.66
CA LEU A 279 22.40 17.18 52.35
C LEU A 279 22.23 15.71 51.95
N ARG A 280 22.35 14.77 52.88
CA ARG A 280 22.06 13.34 52.62
C ARG A 280 20.60 13.13 52.19
N MET A 281 19.65 13.78 52.86
CA MET A 281 18.23 13.68 52.50
C MET A 281 17.94 14.28 51.12
N THR A 282 18.56 15.42 50.78
CA THR A 282 18.41 16.02 49.45
C THR A 282 19.03 15.16 48.35
N VAL A 283 20.21 14.58 48.59
CA VAL A 283 20.84 13.63 47.65
C VAL A 283 19.96 12.41 47.43
N GLU A 284 19.38 11.83 48.48
CA GLU A 284 18.48 10.67 48.32
C GLU A 284 17.19 11.06 47.59
N SER A 285 16.62 12.23 47.88
CA SER A 285 15.46 12.74 47.14
C SER A 285 15.76 12.95 45.65
N LEU A 286 16.94 13.49 45.33
CA LEU A 286 17.39 13.66 43.94
C LEU A 286 17.63 12.30 43.27
N ARG A 287 18.17 11.32 44.00
CA ARG A 287 18.36 9.96 43.50
C ARG A 287 17.02 9.31 43.11
N VAL A 288 16.02 9.36 43.99
CA VAL A 288 14.68 8.82 43.72
C VAL A 288 14.03 9.53 42.52
N LYS A 289 14.19 10.86 42.40
CA LYS A 289 13.70 11.62 41.24
C LYS A 289 14.39 11.19 39.95
N ASN A 290 15.71 10.97 39.98
CA ASN A 290 16.47 10.51 38.83
C ASN A 290 16.04 9.10 38.40
N GLU A 291 15.83 8.18 39.35
CA GLU A 291 15.29 6.85 39.07
C GLU A 291 13.89 6.91 38.43
N ARG A 292 13.03 7.81 38.90
CA ARG A 292 11.71 8.05 38.29
C ARG A 292 11.81 8.63 36.88
N PHE A 293 12.73 9.58 36.64
CA PHE A 293 12.99 10.11 35.30
C PHE A 293 13.50 9.03 34.35
N GLN A 294 14.38 8.14 34.81
CA GLN A 294 14.88 7.03 34.01
C GLN A 294 13.75 6.07 33.62
N ARG A 295 12.89 5.67 34.57
CA ARG A 295 11.72 4.82 34.28
C ARG A 295 10.79 5.49 33.27
N LEU A 296 10.49 6.78 33.45
CA LEU A 296 9.63 7.51 32.52
C LEU A 296 10.24 7.63 31.11
N GLN A 297 11.57 7.70 31.02
CA GLN A 297 12.27 7.70 29.74
C GLN A 297 12.22 6.31 29.08
N ASP A 298 12.39 5.24 29.85
CA ASP A 298 12.27 3.87 29.35
C ASP A 298 10.84 3.60 28.86
N ASP A 299 9.81 4.01 29.61
CA ASP A 299 8.39 3.93 29.21
C ASP A 299 8.10 4.74 27.93
N TYR A 300 8.70 5.94 27.81
CA TYR A 300 8.57 6.78 26.62
C TYR A 300 9.17 6.10 25.39
N ASP A 301 10.36 5.50 25.53
CA ASP A 301 11.01 4.79 24.44
C ASP A 301 10.23 3.53 24.04
N GLU A 302 9.67 2.80 25.01
CA GLU A 302 8.77 1.67 24.74
C GLU A 302 7.53 2.12 23.95
N LEU A 303 6.80 3.12 24.44
CA LEU A 303 5.63 3.69 23.74
C LEU A 303 5.97 4.22 22.35
N LYS A 304 7.16 4.80 22.16
CA LYS A 304 7.64 5.26 20.86
C LYS A 304 7.86 4.08 19.90
N THR A 305 8.45 2.98 20.38
CA THR A 305 8.60 1.77 19.55
C THR A 305 7.24 1.14 19.22
N GLU A 306 6.30 1.10 20.15
CA GLU A 306 4.94 0.60 19.92
C GLU A 306 4.20 1.45 18.89
N ARG A 307 4.28 2.78 19.01
CA ARG A 307 3.76 3.72 18.01
C ARG A 307 4.32 3.43 16.63
N ASP A 308 5.64 3.22 16.51
CA ASP A 308 6.27 2.93 15.22
C ASP A 308 5.83 1.59 14.64
N GLN A 309 5.64 0.58 15.49
CA GLN A 309 5.08 -0.71 15.07
C GLN A 309 3.63 -0.58 14.60
N LEU A 310 2.79 0.16 15.34
CA LEU A 310 1.41 0.44 14.96
C LEU A 310 1.34 1.24 13.66
N ALA A 311 2.19 2.24 13.47
CA ALA A 311 2.29 2.99 12.22
C ALA A 311 2.67 2.10 11.03
N ARG A 312 3.61 1.15 11.20
CA ARG A 312 3.95 0.16 10.17
C ARG A 312 2.78 -0.79 9.87
N LYS A 313 2.07 -1.27 10.90
CA LYS A 313 0.88 -2.11 10.75
C LYS A 313 -0.25 -1.35 10.03
N ALA A 314 -0.48 -0.09 10.36
CA ALA A 314 -1.45 0.77 9.70
C ALA A 314 -1.10 0.99 8.21
N ASN A 315 0.17 1.28 7.91
CA ASN A 315 0.65 1.40 6.52
C ASN A 315 0.51 0.10 5.73
N ALA A 316 0.70 -1.06 6.38
CA ALA A 316 0.45 -2.35 5.75
C ALA A 316 -1.04 -2.59 5.50
N ALA A 317 -1.90 -2.24 6.46
CA ALA A 317 -3.35 -2.31 6.32
C ALA A 317 -3.86 -1.41 5.17
N GLU A 318 -3.34 -0.19 5.05
CA GLU A 318 -3.71 0.73 3.95
C GLU A 318 -3.27 0.16 2.58
N LYS A 319 -2.09 -0.46 2.50
CA LYS A 319 -1.65 -1.17 1.29
C LYS A 319 -2.57 -2.35 0.94
N TYR A 320 -3.01 -3.12 1.93
CA TYR A 320 -3.96 -4.22 1.69
C TYR A 320 -5.34 -3.70 1.26
N ARG A 321 -5.81 -2.61 1.86
CA ARG A 321 -7.06 -1.93 1.49
C ARG A 321 -7.00 -1.41 0.06
N SER A 322 -5.89 -0.77 -0.34
CA SER A 322 -5.68 -0.32 -1.72
C SER A 322 -5.66 -1.48 -2.71
N LYS A 323 -4.99 -2.60 -2.37
CA LYS A 323 -5.02 -3.82 -3.20
C LYS A 323 -6.41 -4.44 -3.31
N LEU A 324 -7.18 -4.44 -2.22
CA LEU A 324 -8.55 -4.94 -2.21
C LEU A 324 -9.46 -4.08 -3.09
N GLN A 325 -9.32 -2.75 -3.01
CA GLN A 325 -10.04 -1.83 -3.87
C GLN A 325 -9.69 -2.05 -5.34
N ALA A 326 -8.41 -2.19 -5.68
CA ALA A 326 -7.99 -2.53 -7.04
C ALA A 326 -8.57 -3.88 -7.52
N SER A 327 -8.61 -4.89 -6.64
CA SER A 327 -9.25 -6.18 -6.95
C SER A 327 -10.74 -6.05 -7.21
N GLN A 328 -11.46 -5.23 -6.44
CA GLN A 328 -12.88 -4.97 -6.66
C GLN A 328 -13.13 -4.23 -7.98
N ASP A 329 -12.24 -3.30 -8.35
CA ASP A 329 -12.36 -2.58 -9.61
C ASP A 329 -12.09 -3.50 -10.81
N PHE A 330 -11.11 -4.40 -10.71
CA PHE A 330 -10.92 -5.47 -11.72
C PHE A 330 -12.13 -6.41 -11.80
N GLU A 331 -12.77 -6.73 -10.67
CA GLU A 331 -13.96 -7.58 -10.68
C GLU A 331 -15.16 -6.89 -11.34
N LYS A 332 -15.36 -5.58 -11.10
CA LYS A 332 -16.34 -4.77 -11.83
C LYS A 332 -16.03 -4.73 -13.32
N GLU A 333 -14.78 -4.48 -13.71
CA GLU A 333 -14.36 -4.48 -15.10
C GLU A 333 -14.63 -5.83 -15.76
N ASN A 334 -14.28 -6.93 -15.10
CA ASN A 334 -14.53 -8.29 -15.59
C ASN A 334 -16.04 -8.55 -15.75
N GLN A 335 -16.87 -8.06 -14.81
CA GLN A 335 -18.33 -8.15 -14.96
C GLN A 335 -18.86 -7.30 -16.13
N THR A 336 -18.31 -6.11 -16.35
CA THR A 336 -18.67 -5.29 -17.52
C THR A 336 -18.27 -5.96 -18.83
N LEU A 337 -17.08 -6.56 -18.91
CA LEU A 337 -16.63 -7.32 -20.08
C LEU A 337 -17.50 -8.56 -20.31
N LYS A 338 -17.88 -9.29 -19.27
CA LYS A 338 -18.84 -10.42 -19.38
C LYS A 338 -20.19 -9.95 -19.91
N ASN A 339 -20.68 -8.80 -19.49
CA ASN A 339 -21.92 -8.23 -20.01
C ASN A 339 -21.77 -7.85 -21.49
N GLN A 340 -20.68 -7.19 -21.88
CA GLN A 340 -20.39 -6.87 -23.27
C GLN A 340 -20.28 -8.11 -24.16
N ILE A 341 -19.64 -9.18 -23.68
CA ILE A 341 -19.57 -10.46 -24.40
C ILE A 341 -20.97 -11.04 -24.60
N ARG A 342 -21.83 -10.99 -23.58
CA ARG A 342 -23.22 -11.46 -23.69
C ARG A 342 -24.01 -10.63 -24.70
N ASP A 343 -23.85 -9.31 -24.69
CA ASP A 343 -24.52 -8.40 -25.62
C ASP A 343 -24.04 -8.65 -27.06
N LEU A 344 -22.73 -8.82 -27.27
CA LEU A 344 -22.17 -9.17 -28.59
C LEU A 344 -22.63 -10.55 -29.07
N GLN A 345 -22.71 -11.55 -28.18
CA GLN A 345 -23.26 -12.86 -28.52
C GLN A 345 -24.75 -12.77 -28.91
N GLN A 346 -25.52 -11.93 -28.23
CA GLN A 346 -26.92 -11.69 -28.57
C GLN A 346 -27.04 -10.98 -29.94
N GLN A 347 -26.23 -9.96 -30.20
CA GLN A 347 -26.18 -9.28 -31.49
C GLN A 347 -25.77 -10.23 -32.62
N LEU A 348 -24.79 -11.10 -32.40
CA LEU A 348 -24.38 -12.10 -33.38
C LEU A 348 -25.53 -13.08 -33.68
N LYS A 349 -26.21 -13.58 -32.65
CA LYS A 349 -27.37 -14.48 -32.82
C LYS A 349 -28.52 -13.80 -33.57
N GLU A 350 -28.78 -12.53 -33.30
CA GLU A 350 -29.79 -11.75 -33.99
C GLU A 350 -29.40 -11.51 -35.46
N SER A 351 -28.13 -11.18 -35.73
CA SER A 351 -27.59 -11.05 -37.08
C SER A 351 -27.66 -12.35 -37.87
N ASP A 352 -27.28 -13.49 -37.27
CA ASP A 352 -27.42 -14.83 -37.89
C ASP A 352 -28.88 -15.15 -38.21
N SER A 353 -29.79 -14.79 -37.31
CA SER A 353 -31.23 -14.98 -37.51
C SER A 353 -31.74 -14.12 -38.66
N GLN A 354 -31.35 -12.84 -38.72
CA GLN A 354 -31.68 -11.93 -39.82
C GLN A 354 -31.11 -12.42 -41.16
N GLN A 355 -29.89 -12.96 -41.15
CA GLN A 355 -29.27 -13.54 -42.35
C GLN A 355 -30.07 -14.74 -42.85
N ARG A 356 -30.53 -15.62 -41.96
CA ARG A 356 -31.40 -16.76 -42.32
C ARG A 356 -32.70 -16.28 -42.97
N TRP A 357 -33.41 -15.35 -42.34
CA TRP A 357 -34.63 -14.77 -42.92
C TRP A 357 -34.39 -14.11 -44.28
N THR A 358 -33.26 -13.43 -44.43
CA THR A 358 -32.87 -12.82 -45.72
C THR A 358 -32.63 -13.89 -46.76
N SER A 359 -31.89 -14.95 -46.42
CA SER A 359 -31.62 -16.07 -47.34
C SER A 359 -32.89 -16.83 -47.73
N GLU A 360 -33.82 -17.05 -46.80
CA GLU A 360 -35.13 -17.66 -47.09
C GLU A 360 -35.95 -16.79 -48.06
N ARG A 361 -35.96 -15.47 -47.83
CA ARG A 361 -36.63 -14.51 -48.72
C ARG A 361 -35.98 -14.41 -50.09
N ASP A 362 -34.65 -14.53 -50.18
CA ASP A 362 -33.93 -14.56 -51.45
C ASP A 362 -34.24 -15.83 -52.26
N VAL A 363 -34.40 -16.99 -51.60
CA VAL A 363 -34.86 -18.22 -52.25
C VAL A 363 -36.27 -18.02 -52.82
N GLU A 364 -37.19 -17.46 -52.03
CA GLU A 364 -38.56 -17.16 -52.48
C GLU A 364 -38.57 -16.18 -53.68
N LEU A 365 -37.74 -15.14 -53.63
CA LEU A 365 -37.56 -14.20 -54.74
C LEU A 365 -37.01 -14.87 -56.00
N GLU A 366 -36.09 -15.82 -55.87
CA GLU A 366 -35.53 -16.55 -57.01
C GLU A 366 -36.56 -17.53 -57.61
N GLU A 367 -37.43 -18.13 -56.78
CA GLU A 367 -38.57 -18.90 -57.25
C GLU A 367 -39.56 -18.02 -58.04
N TYR A 368 -39.91 -16.83 -57.53
CA TYR A 368 -40.75 -15.88 -58.26
C TYR A 368 -40.09 -15.45 -59.58
N ARG A 369 -38.79 -15.14 -59.58
CA ARG A 369 -38.04 -14.82 -60.81
C ARG A 369 -38.05 -15.96 -61.82
N ARG A 370 -38.03 -17.22 -61.38
CA ARG A 370 -38.09 -18.38 -62.27
C ARG A 370 -39.46 -18.60 -62.89
N VAL A 371 -40.53 -18.35 -62.14
CA VAL A 371 -41.91 -18.57 -62.61
C VAL A 371 -42.43 -17.42 -63.46
N LEU A 372 -42.01 -16.18 -63.19
CA LEU A 372 -42.51 -14.98 -63.88
C LEU A 372 -42.37 -15.06 -65.42
N PRO A 373 -41.24 -15.47 -66.03
CA PRO A 373 -41.11 -15.58 -67.48
C PRO A 373 -42.05 -16.62 -68.10
N ARG A 374 -42.38 -17.69 -67.36
CA ARG A 374 -43.34 -18.71 -67.83
C ARG A 374 -44.74 -18.13 -67.88
N ILE A 375 -45.15 -17.41 -66.83
CA ILE A 375 -46.44 -16.71 -66.81
C ILE A 375 -46.49 -15.67 -67.92
N GLU A 376 -45.43 -14.88 -68.12
CA GLU A 376 -45.34 -13.90 -69.22
C GLU A 376 -45.45 -14.58 -70.60
N GLN A 377 -44.78 -15.72 -70.79
CA GLN A 377 -44.90 -16.53 -72.01
C GLN A 377 -46.34 -17.03 -72.21
N GLU A 378 -46.96 -17.64 -71.20
CA GLU A 378 -48.34 -18.12 -71.25
C GLU A 378 -49.32 -16.98 -71.57
N CYS A 379 -49.13 -15.80 -70.98
CA CYS A 379 -49.93 -14.61 -71.31
C CYS A 379 -49.75 -14.20 -72.78
N SER A 380 -48.52 -14.23 -73.30
CA SER A 380 -48.24 -13.90 -74.71
C SER A 380 -48.86 -14.92 -75.68
N GLU A 381 -48.80 -16.22 -75.35
CA GLU A 381 -49.40 -17.30 -76.11
C GLU A 381 -50.92 -17.20 -76.10
N MET A 382 -51.53 -16.95 -74.94
CA MET A 382 -52.96 -16.73 -74.78
C MET A 382 -53.42 -15.50 -75.56
N GLN A 383 -52.63 -14.42 -75.57
CA GLN A 383 -52.91 -13.22 -76.37
C GLN A 383 -52.81 -13.49 -77.87
N SER A 384 -51.84 -14.30 -78.32
CA SER A 384 -51.73 -14.73 -79.72
C SER A 384 -52.91 -15.60 -80.15
N LEU A 385 -53.27 -16.59 -79.33
CA LEU A 385 -54.43 -17.46 -79.56
C LEU A 385 -55.73 -16.64 -79.61
N LYS A 386 -55.89 -15.67 -78.70
CA LYS A 386 -57.01 -14.73 -78.72
C LYS A 386 -57.09 -13.99 -80.05
N LYS A 387 -55.99 -13.39 -80.53
CA LYS A 387 -55.96 -12.69 -81.83
C LYS A 387 -56.30 -13.62 -83.00
N GLN A 388 -55.82 -14.88 -82.97
CA GLN A 388 -56.13 -15.86 -84.00
C GLN A 388 -57.61 -16.25 -84.00
N LEU A 389 -58.21 -16.47 -82.82
CA LEU A 389 -59.64 -16.74 -82.68
C LEU A 389 -60.47 -15.54 -83.11
N GLU A 390 -60.08 -14.31 -82.75
CA GLU A 390 -60.71 -13.08 -83.21
C GLU A 390 -60.70 -13.00 -84.74
N PHE A 391 -59.56 -13.25 -85.39
CA PHE A 391 -59.46 -13.28 -86.86
C PHE A 391 -60.36 -14.36 -87.49
N ASN A 392 -60.33 -15.59 -86.96
CA ASN A 392 -61.19 -16.67 -87.46
C ASN A 392 -62.68 -16.35 -87.28
N ASN A 393 -63.05 -15.71 -86.17
CA ASN A 393 -64.41 -15.27 -85.92
C ASN A 393 -64.83 -14.23 -86.95
N HIS A 394 -64.01 -13.19 -87.18
CA HIS A 394 -64.27 -12.19 -88.22
C HIS A 394 -64.41 -12.83 -89.61
N ALA A 395 -63.52 -13.75 -89.98
CA ALA A 395 -63.57 -14.45 -91.26
C ALA A 395 -64.83 -15.33 -91.41
N LEU A 396 -65.28 -15.99 -90.33
CA LEU A 396 -66.54 -16.74 -90.31
C LEU A 396 -67.75 -15.82 -90.39
N THR A 397 -67.74 -14.69 -89.69
CA THR A 397 -68.80 -13.67 -89.77
C THR A 397 -68.90 -13.09 -91.17
N GLU A 398 -67.78 -12.80 -91.84
CA GLU A 398 -67.76 -12.31 -93.22
C GLU A 398 -68.29 -13.36 -94.21
N ARG A 399 -67.93 -14.65 -94.04
CA ARG A 399 -68.50 -15.75 -94.83
C ARG A 399 -69.99 -15.94 -94.58
N LEU A 400 -70.43 -15.84 -93.32
CA LEU A 400 -71.84 -15.90 -92.96
C LEU A 400 -72.60 -14.76 -93.64
N SER A 401 -72.12 -13.53 -93.52
CA SER A 401 -72.69 -12.36 -94.18
C SER A 401 -72.75 -12.53 -95.70
N SER A 402 -71.69 -13.02 -96.33
CA SER A 402 -71.68 -13.30 -97.77
C SER A 402 -72.71 -14.36 -98.18
N ALA A 403 -72.86 -15.41 -97.37
CA ALA A 403 -73.85 -16.47 -97.59
C ALA A 403 -75.29 -15.97 -97.33
N GLU A 404 -75.47 -15.09 -96.34
CA GLU A 404 -76.75 -14.42 -96.06
C GLU A 404 -77.14 -13.49 -97.20
N GLU A 405 -76.22 -12.67 -97.72
CA GLU A 405 -76.46 -11.86 -98.92
C GLU A 405 -76.81 -12.73 -100.13
N GLN A 406 -76.15 -13.87 -100.31
CA GLN A 406 -76.48 -14.80 -101.39
C GLN A 406 -77.87 -15.41 -101.19
N ARG A 407 -78.20 -15.83 -99.96
CA ARG A 407 -79.53 -16.32 -99.61
C ARG A 407 -80.58 -15.23 -99.85
N GLU A 408 -80.32 -13.97 -99.52
CA GLU A 408 -81.22 -12.85 -99.79
C GLU A 408 -81.42 -12.62 -101.29
N ARG A 409 -80.35 -12.73 -102.11
CA ARG A 409 -80.46 -12.70 -103.58
C ARG A 409 -81.31 -13.86 -104.10
N ASP A 410 -81.08 -15.07 -103.59
CA ASP A 410 -81.82 -16.27 -103.97
C ASP A 410 -83.29 -16.18 -103.50
N ASP A 411 -83.56 -15.68 -102.29
CA ASP A 411 -84.91 -15.44 -101.76
C ASP A 411 -85.65 -14.35 -102.56
N ALA A 412 -84.95 -13.31 -102.99
CA ALA A 412 -85.50 -12.29 -103.89
C ALA A 412 -85.86 -12.88 -105.26
N LEU A 413 -84.96 -13.69 -105.84
CA LEU A 413 -85.22 -14.42 -107.09
C LEU A 413 -86.39 -15.41 -106.94
N ILE A 414 -86.43 -16.17 -105.85
CA ILE A 414 -87.53 -17.10 -105.54
C ILE A 414 -88.83 -16.30 -105.36
N SER A 415 -88.78 -15.13 -104.72
CA SER A 415 -89.96 -14.27 -104.55
C SER A 415 -90.45 -13.73 -105.89
N GLU A 416 -89.56 -13.31 -106.78
CA GLU A 416 -89.88 -12.91 -108.16
C GLU A 416 -90.47 -14.09 -108.96
N LEU A 417 -89.89 -15.29 -108.84
CA LEU A 417 -90.43 -16.51 -109.47
C LEU A 417 -91.80 -16.90 -108.88
N ARG A 418 -91.99 -16.77 -107.57
CA ARG A 418 -93.27 -17.02 -106.89
C ARG A 418 -94.30 -15.96 -107.20
N GLU A 419 -93.89 -14.70 -107.41
CA GLU A 419 -94.74 -13.62 -107.90
C GLU A 419 -95.13 -13.90 -109.34
N ARG A 420 -94.20 -14.36 -110.18
CA ARG A 420 -94.49 -14.82 -111.54
C ARG A 420 -95.45 -16.01 -111.58
N ILE A 421 -95.30 -16.96 -110.65
CA ILE A 421 -96.26 -18.06 -110.46
C ILE A 421 -97.61 -17.51 -109.95
N ARG A 422 -97.62 -16.58 -108.99
CA ARG A 422 -98.85 -15.92 -108.51
C ARG A 422 -99.57 -15.07 -109.56
N GLU A 423 -98.83 -14.45 -110.48
CA GLU A 423 -99.38 -13.74 -111.64
C GLU A 423 -100.04 -14.71 -112.63
N LEU A 424 -99.54 -15.95 -112.70
CA LEU A 424 -100.12 -17.02 -113.52
C LEU A 424 -101.23 -17.80 -112.80
N GLU A 425 -101.29 -17.76 -111.47
CA GLU A 425 -102.23 -18.51 -110.64
C GLU A 425 -102.86 -17.61 -109.56
N GLY A 426 -104.09 -17.13 -109.81
CA GLY A 426 -104.81 -16.28 -108.86
C GLY A 426 -105.31 -17.01 -107.58
N SER A 427 -104.99 -16.42 -106.42
CA SER A 427 -105.77 -16.31 -105.15
C SER A 427 -106.26 -17.59 -104.40
N PRO A 428 -106.43 -17.56 -103.05
CA PRO A 428 -105.40 -17.66 -102.01
C PRO A 428 -105.69 -18.78 -100.98
N GLY A 429 -104.67 -19.25 -100.23
CA GLY A 429 -104.93 -20.11 -99.06
C GLY A 429 -103.73 -20.82 -98.44
N SER A 430 -103.00 -20.13 -97.56
CA SER A 430 -102.27 -20.75 -96.43
C SER A 430 -103.29 -21.27 -95.37
N PRO A 431 -102.92 -22.02 -94.30
CA PRO A 431 -101.57 -22.24 -93.76
C PRO A 431 -101.25 -23.64 -93.19
N ALA A 432 -99.95 -23.93 -93.23
CA ALA A 432 -99.08 -24.42 -92.16
C ALA A 432 -99.21 -25.83 -91.54
N LEU A 433 -98.00 -26.29 -91.21
CA LEU A 433 -97.57 -27.32 -90.26
C LEU A 433 -97.68 -28.77 -90.74
N THR A 434 -96.52 -29.38 -91.01
CA THR A 434 -96.08 -30.54 -90.24
C THR A 434 -94.59 -30.84 -90.44
N PRO A 435 -93.98 -31.51 -89.44
CA PRO A 435 -92.55 -31.75 -89.30
C PRO A 435 -92.15 -33.13 -89.84
N GLY A 436 -90.85 -33.41 -89.81
CA GLY A 436 -90.34 -34.76 -89.70
C GLY A 436 -89.81 -35.36 -91.00
N SER A 437 -88.57 -35.81 -90.94
CA SER A 437 -88.24 -37.23 -91.16
C SER A 437 -86.73 -37.33 -90.95
N GLU A 438 -86.31 -37.96 -89.86
CA GLU A 438 -86.02 -39.40 -89.76
C GLU A 438 -84.49 -39.57 -89.87
N THR A 439 -83.78 -39.80 -88.76
CA THR A 439 -83.52 -41.11 -88.12
C THR A 439 -82.63 -42.04 -89.00
N PRO A 440 -82.12 -43.20 -88.54
CA PRO A 440 -81.86 -43.71 -87.18
C PRO A 440 -80.45 -44.38 -87.03
N LYS A 441 -79.86 -44.40 -85.82
CA LYS A 441 -79.72 -45.52 -84.84
C LYS A 441 -78.65 -46.60 -85.16
N LEU A 442 -77.68 -46.75 -84.24
CA LEU A 442 -77.50 -47.85 -83.24
C LEU A 442 -77.02 -49.16 -83.89
N GLN A 443 -76.05 -49.91 -83.37
CA GLN A 443 -75.95 -50.42 -82.01
C GLN A 443 -74.60 -51.15 -81.87
N GLY A 444 -73.88 -50.99 -80.74
CA GLY A 444 -73.49 -52.08 -79.82
C GLY A 444 -72.32 -52.97 -80.31
N THR A 445 -71.38 -53.45 -79.52
CA THR A 445 -71.15 -53.51 -78.08
C THR A 445 -69.75 -54.13 -77.90
N LEU A 446 -68.99 -53.65 -76.92
CA LEU A 446 -68.01 -54.38 -76.10
C LEU A 446 -67.06 -55.35 -76.83
N GLN A 447 -65.80 -54.94 -77.06
CA GLN A 447 -64.58 -55.72 -76.74
C GLN A 447 -63.30 -54.96 -77.20
N LYS A 448 -63.01 -53.76 -76.68
CA LYS A 448 -61.70 -53.13 -76.93
C LYS A 448 -61.18 -52.15 -75.87
N ASP A 449 -61.69 -52.24 -74.64
CA ASP A 449 -61.23 -51.40 -73.52
C ASP A 449 -60.76 -52.26 -72.33
N PHE A 450 -59.93 -53.28 -72.58
CA PHE A 450 -59.27 -54.04 -71.52
C PHE A 450 -57.83 -54.48 -71.84
N GLU A 451 -57.12 -53.69 -72.65
CA GLU A 451 -55.68 -53.84 -72.87
C GLU A 451 -55.07 -52.43 -73.00
N ASP A 452 -55.02 -51.67 -71.89
CA ASP A 452 -54.13 -50.51 -71.72
C ASP A 452 -54.01 -50.07 -70.24
N ILE A 453 -53.93 -51.05 -69.35
CA ILE A 453 -53.36 -50.88 -67.99
C ILE A 453 -52.26 -51.94 -67.86
N GLY A 454 -51.10 -51.64 -68.43
CA GLY A 454 -49.96 -52.56 -68.49
C GLY A 454 -48.64 -51.88 -68.84
N VAL A 455 -48.54 -50.55 -68.68
CA VAL A 455 -47.31 -49.78 -68.92
C VAL A 455 -47.13 -48.76 -67.80
N LYS A 456 -46.84 -49.27 -66.59
CA LYS A 456 -46.14 -48.53 -65.53
C LYS A 456 -45.60 -49.49 -64.44
N GLU A 457 -44.97 -50.58 -64.89
CA GLU A 457 -44.26 -51.52 -64.02
C GLU A 457 -42.98 -52.02 -64.74
N SER A 458 -42.21 -51.08 -65.27
CA SER A 458 -40.92 -51.32 -65.93
C SER A 458 -39.93 -50.18 -65.67
N GLN A 459 -40.06 -49.52 -64.51
CA GLN A 459 -39.14 -48.48 -64.00
C GLN A 459 -38.82 -48.65 -62.50
N LEU A 460 -38.98 -49.86 -61.94
CA LEU A 460 -38.55 -50.24 -60.59
C LEU A 460 -37.84 -51.61 -60.59
N LYS A 461 -36.99 -51.83 -61.60
CA LYS A 461 -36.14 -53.03 -61.70
C LYS A 461 -34.68 -52.73 -62.09
N THR A 462 -34.30 -51.46 -62.12
CA THR A 462 -32.92 -51.00 -62.38
C THR A 462 -32.31 -50.27 -61.18
N GLU A 463 -33.00 -50.20 -60.04
CA GLU A 463 -32.51 -49.58 -58.80
C GLU A 463 -32.15 -50.62 -57.71
N ASN A 464 -32.34 -51.92 -57.98
CA ASN A 464 -31.95 -53.02 -57.08
C ASN A 464 -30.63 -53.71 -57.49
N ASP A 465 -30.04 -53.33 -58.63
CA ASP A 465 -28.79 -53.90 -59.14
C ASP A 465 -27.55 -53.00 -58.90
N GLU A 466 -27.73 -51.77 -58.39
CA GLU A 466 -26.62 -50.90 -57.95
C GLU A 466 -26.31 -51.01 -56.44
N LEU A 467 -27.27 -51.43 -55.60
CA LEU A 467 -27.03 -51.66 -54.16
C LEU A 467 -26.49 -53.05 -53.81
N LYS A 468 -26.41 -53.98 -54.78
CA LYS A 468 -25.74 -55.28 -54.61
C LYS A 468 -24.22 -55.24 -54.86
N LYS A 469 -23.69 -54.18 -55.45
CA LYS A 469 -22.24 -54.01 -55.71
C LYS A 469 -21.47 -53.26 -54.61
N GLU A 470 -22.15 -52.61 -53.67
CA GLU A 470 -21.50 -51.88 -52.56
C GLU A 470 -21.29 -52.75 -51.30
N VAL A 471 -21.89 -53.95 -51.23
CA VAL A 471 -21.70 -54.89 -50.11
C VAL A 471 -20.54 -55.88 -50.34
N GLU A 472 -19.91 -55.85 -51.52
CA GLU A 472 -18.80 -56.75 -51.87
C GLU A 472 -17.39 -56.18 -51.65
N PHE A 473 -17.25 -54.93 -51.17
CA PHE A 473 -15.94 -54.28 -50.96
C PHE A 473 -15.46 -54.26 -49.48
N LEU A 474 -16.27 -54.68 -48.50
CA LEU A 474 -15.89 -54.70 -47.08
C LEU A 474 -15.88 -56.12 -46.46
N LYS A 475 -15.21 -57.07 -47.12
CA LYS A 475 -14.89 -58.39 -46.53
C LYS A 475 -13.42 -58.77 -46.69
N GLY A 476 -12.54 -57.76 -46.72
CA GLY A 476 -11.09 -57.90 -46.87
C GLY A 476 -10.32 -57.54 -45.60
N THR A 477 -10.58 -58.21 -44.47
CA THR A 477 -9.60 -58.28 -43.36
C THR A 477 -10.01 -59.36 -42.35
N SER A 478 -9.53 -60.58 -42.56
CA SER A 478 -9.23 -61.53 -41.46
C SER A 478 -8.55 -62.75 -42.09
N THR A 479 -7.30 -62.55 -42.51
CA THR A 479 -6.38 -63.63 -42.83
C THR A 479 -5.41 -63.72 -41.66
N ILE A 480 -5.07 -64.96 -41.27
CA ILE A 480 -4.34 -65.40 -40.06
C ILE A 480 -5.33 -65.97 -39.03
N VAL A 481 -5.16 -67.26 -38.72
CA VAL A 481 -6.01 -68.14 -37.87
C VAL A 481 -7.16 -68.84 -38.59
N ASN A 482 -6.86 -69.82 -39.45
CA ASN A 482 -7.51 -71.14 -39.42
C ASN A 482 -6.91 -72.17 -40.40
N ALA A 483 -5.58 -72.17 -40.57
CA ALA A 483 -4.83 -73.21 -41.29
C ALA A 483 -4.92 -74.63 -40.67
N GLN A 484 -5.77 -74.83 -39.65
CA GLN A 484 -6.08 -76.13 -39.04
C GLN A 484 -7.53 -76.58 -39.30
N HIS A 485 -8.37 -75.77 -39.95
CA HIS A 485 -9.73 -76.16 -40.36
C HIS A 485 -9.82 -76.61 -41.83
N GLU A 486 -8.85 -76.25 -42.68
CA GLU A 486 -8.83 -76.68 -44.08
C GLU A 486 -8.57 -78.19 -44.22
N GLU A 487 -7.67 -78.80 -43.44
CA GLU A 487 -7.44 -80.26 -43.51
C GLU A 487 -8.68 -81.08 -43.14
N PHE A 488 -9.51 -80.61 -42.20
CA PHE A 488 -10.79 -81.26 -41.85
C PHE A 488 -11.86 -81.04 -42.92
N SER A 489 -11.87 -79.87 -43.55
CA SER A 489 -12.79 -79.54 -44.64
C SER A 489 -12.47 -80.35 -45.90
N ASP A 490 -11.19 -80.58 -46.19
CA ASP A 490 -10.75 -81.34 -47.35
C ASP A 490 -11.02 -82.84 -47.18
N ALA A 491 -10.73 -83.40 -46.00
CA ALA A 491 -11.06 -84.80 -45.69
C ALA A 491 -12.58 -85.06 -45.68
N PHE A 492 -13.39 -84.11 -45.19
CA PHE A 492 -14.84 -84.19 -45.25
C PHE A 492 -15.34 -84.11 -46.69
N SER A 493 -14.79 -83.21 -47.50
CA SER A 493 -15.15 -83.04 -48.91
C SER A 493 -14.79 -84.28 -49.75
N GLU A 494 -13.64 -84.89 -49.49
CA GLU A 494 -13.19 -86.12 -50.15
C GLU A 494 -14.06 -87.32 -49.75
N THR A 495 -14.46 -87.41 -48.48
CA THR A 495 -15.41 -88.45 -48.00
C THR A 495 -16.79 -88.28 -48.63
N LEU A 496 -17.26 -87.03 -48.79
CA LEU A 496 -18.53 -86.70 -49.44
C LEU A 496 -18.51 -87.03 -50.93
N GLN A 497 -17.39 -86.78 -51.60
CA GLN A 497 -17.20 -87.09 -53.01
C GLN A 497 -17.16 -88.61 -53.25
N ASN A 498 -16.45 -89.36 -52.40
CA ASN A 498 -16.48 -90.83 -52.42
C ASN A 498 -17.88 -91.41 -52.11
N ALA A 499 -18.65 -90.77 -51.23
CA ALA A 499 -20.04 -91.15 -50.96
C ALA A 499 -20.98 -90.85 -52.14
N ARG A 500 -20.71 -89.77 -52.90
CA ARG A 500 -21.46 -89.40 -54.12
C ARG A 500 -21.22 -90.38 -55.26
N GLU A 501 -19.98 -90.81 -55.45
CA GLU A 501 -19.60 -91.76 -56.50
C GLU A 501 -20.13 -93.19 -56.25
N ASN A 502 -20.30 -93.58 -54.99
CA ASN A 502 -20.79 -94.91 -54.59
C ASN A 502 -22.31 -94.97 -54.30
N SER A 503 -23.05 -93.87 -54.52
CA SER A 503 -24.46 -93.77 -54.15
C SER A 503 -25.42 -94.13 -55.29
N THR A 504 -26.51 -94.81 -54.96
CA THR A 504 -27.62 -95.12 -55.89
C THR A 504 -28.61 -93.96 -56.07
N GLN A 505 -28.37 -92.83 -55.41
CA GLN A 505 -29.26 -91.67 -55.44
C GLN A 505 -29.01 -90.79 -56.67
N GLY A 506 -30.09 -90.33 -57.30
CA GLY A 506 -30.03 -89.48 -58.50
C GLY A 506 -29.45 -88.09 -58.23
N ASP A 507 -29.04 -87.41 -59.30
CA ASP A 507 -28.36 -86.11 -59.25
C ASP A 507 -29.19 -84.99 -58.57
N GLU A 508 -30.53 -85.12 -58.57
CA GLU A 508 -31.44 -84.20 -57.87
C GLU A 508 -31.32 -84.29 -56.33
N TYR A 509 -31.09 -85.49 -55.77
CA TYR A 509 -30.91 -85.65 -54.32
C TYR A 509 -29.65 -84.93 -53.84
N TRP A 510 -28.55 -85.06 -54.59
CA TRP A 510 -27.29 -84.41 -54.25
C TRP A 510 -27.36 -82.88 -54.40
N LYS A 511 -28.08 -82.35 -55.39
CA LYS A 511 -28.37 -80.90 -55.47
C LYS A 511 -29.16 -80.40 -54.26
N LEU A 512 -30.15 -81.18 -53.81
CA LEU A 512 -30.92 -80.83 -52.61
C LEU A 512 -30.06 -80.90 -51.34
N TYR A 513 -29.16 -81.89 -51.26
CA TYR A 513 -28.21 -82.05 -50.17
C TYR A 513 -27.19 -80.91 -50.12
N ASP A 514 -26.63 -80.50 -51.27
CA ASP A 514 -25.72 -79.36 -51.38
C ASP A 514 -26.42 -78.06 -50.97
N GLN A 515 -27.67 -77.86 -51.38
CA GLN A 515 -28.49 -76.75 -50.92
C GLN A 515 -28.75 -76.80 -49.40
N TYR A 516 -29.02 -77.97 -48.85
CA TYR A 516 -29.22 -78.17 -47.41
C TYR A 516 -27.95 -77.85 -46.61
N ILE A 517 -26.79 -78.35 -47.03
CA ILE A 517 -25.49 -78.05 -46.41
C ILE A 517 -25.15 -76.57 -46.55
N PHE A 518 -25.43 -75.95 -47.70
CA PHE A 518 -25.22 -74.52 -47.90
C PHE A 518 -26.06 -73.68 -46.94
N VAL A 519 -27.35 -74.03 -46.76
CA VAL A 519 -28.24 -73.37 -45.80
C VAL A 519 -27.73 -73.56 -44.37
N LEU A 520 -27.29 -74.77 -43.99
CA LEU A 520 -26.71 -75.02 -42.66
C LEU A 520 -25.44 -74.19 -42.41
N LYS A 521 -24.54 -74.10 -43.40
CA LYS A 521 -23.32 -73.28 -43.31
C LYS A 521 -23.68 -71.81 -43.14
N LYS A 522 -24.65 -71.31 -43.91
CA LYS A 522 -25.15 -69.93 -43.76
C LYS A 522 -25.77 -69.69 -42.40
N LEU A 523 -26.51 -70.66 -41.86
CA LEU A 523 -27.11 -70.57 -40.54
C LEU A 523 -26.04 -70.53 -39.44
N ALA A 524 -24.98 -71.34 -39.55
CA ALA A 524 -23.84 -71.31 -38.63
C ALA A 524 -23.05 -69.99 -38.70
N GLU A 525 -22.79 -69.48 -39.91
CA GLU A 525 -22.15 -68.16 -40.11
C GLU A 525 -22.99 -67.03 -39.49
N LEU A 526 -24.30 -67.06 -39.68
CA LEU A 526 -25.22 -66.10 -39.07
C LEU A 526 -25.25 -66.23 -37.54
N GLN A 527 -25.28 -67.45 -37.01
CA GLN A 527 -25.24 -67.70 -35.57
C GLN A 527 -23.95 -67.19 -34.94
N ASP A 528 -22.78 -67.44 -35.53
CA ASP A 528 -21.51 -66.94 -35.01
C ASP A 528 -21.43 -65.40 -35.08
N SER A 529 -21.94 -64.79 -36.16
CA SER A 529 -22.04 -63.33 -36.27
C SER A 529 -22.99 -62.73 -35.22
N PHE A 530 -24.11 -63.41 -34.94
CA PHE A 530 -25.06 -63.03 -33.90
C PHE A 530 -24.44 -63.15 -32.51
N ASP A 531 -23.75 -64.26 -32.21
CA ASP A 531 -23.07 -64.47 -30.93
C ASP A 531 -21.94 -63.45 -30.73
N LYS A 532 -21.19 -63.10 -31.78
CA LYS A 532 -20.18 -62.02 -31.73
C LYS A 532 -20.83 -60.66 -31.45
N SER A 533 -21.92 -60.32 -32.13
CA SER A 533 -22.66 -59.07 -31.89
C SER A 533 -23.29 -59.05 -30.49
N SER A 534 -23.77 -60.18 -30.00
CA SER A 534 -24.37 -60.32 -28.67
C SER A 534 -23.33 -60.11 -27.57
N ARG A 535 -22.15 -60.72 -27.70
CA ARG A 535 -21.02 -60.49 -26.77
C ARG A 535 -20.57 -59.04 -26.78
N ALA A 536 -20.38 -58.44 -27.96
CA ALA A 536 -20.00 -57.04 -28.08
C ALA A 536 -21.03 -56.08 -27.44
N LEU A 537 -22.33 -56.39 -27.55
CA LEU A 537 -23.39 -55.63 -26.90
C LEU A 537 -23.33 -55.74 -25.37
N VAL A 538 -23.10 -56.95 -24.84
CA VAL A 538 -22.96 -57.18 -23.39
C VAL A 538 -21.73 -56.46 -22.85
N ASP A 539 -20.60 -56.51 -23.54
CA ASP A 539 -19.37 -55.81 -23.15
C ASP A 539 -19.57 -54.28 -23.17
N ALA A 540 -20.25 -53.75 -24.21
CA ALA A 540 -20.59 -52.34 -24.29
C ALA A 540 -21.54 -51.90 -23.15
N GLN A 541 -22.53 -52.74 -22.81
CA GLN A 541 -23.45 -52.48 -21.70
C GLN A 541 -22.73 -52.50 -20.35
N ALA A 542 -21.80 -53.44 -20.14
CA ALA A 542 -21.00 -53.53 -18.93
C ALA A 542 -20.07 -52.30 -18.79
N ALA A 543 -19.42 -51.88 -19.88
CA ALA A 543 -18.60 -50.68 -19.92
C ALA A 543 -19.41 -49.43 -19.57
N ALA A 544 -20.60 -49.26 -20.16
CA ALA A 544 -21.48 -48.11 -19.89
C ALA A 544 -21.96 -48.06 -18.43
N LEU A 545 -22.28 -49.21 -17.82
CA LEU A 545 -22.62 -49.30 -16.39
C LEU A 545 -21.45 -48.90 -15.49
N LEU A 546 -20.24 -49.34 -15.83
CA LEU A 546 -19.02 -48.97 -15.09
C LEU A 546 -18.79 -47.46 -15.15
N THR A 547 -18.90 -46.86 -16.34
CA THR A 547 -18.73 -45.39 -16.50
C THR A 547 -19.83 -44.63 -15.76
N SER A 548 -21.06 -45.14 -15.76
CA SER A 548 -22.16 -44.53 -15.00
C SER A 548 -21.90 -44.58 -13.49
N LYS A 549 -21.33 -45.68 -12.98
CA LYS A 549 -20.98 -45.83 -11.56
C LYS A 549 -19.82 -44.92 -11.16
N GLU A 550 -18.80 -44.81 -11.98
CA GLU A 550 -17.66 -43.89 -11.77
C GLU A 550 -18.13 -42.43 -11.76
N LYS A 551 -19.01 -42.05 -12.68
CA LYS A 551 -19.62 -40.71 -12.70
C LYS A 551 -20.43 -40.42 -11.43
N LEU A 552 -21.21 -41.39 -10.94
CA LEU A 552 -21.94 -41.24 -9.67
C LEU A 552 -21.00 -41.09 -8.47
N ALA A 553 -19.94 -41.89 -8.40
CA ALA A 553 -18.94 -41.79 -7.33
C ALA A 553 -18.23 -40.43 -7.33
N MET A 554 -17.85 -39.92 -8.50
CA MET A 554 -17.28 -38.55 -8.62
C MET A 554 -18.27 -37.48 -8.19
N ILE A 555 -19.55 -37.61 -8.55
CA ILE A 555 -20.59 -36.65 -8.14
C ILE A 555 -20.75 -36.65 -6.61
N ASP A 556 -20.71 -37.82 -5.97
CA ASP A 556 -20.85 -37.92 -4.52
C ASP A 556 -19.61 -37.40 -3.78
N GLU A 557 -18.39 -37.64 -4.31
CA GLU A 557 -17.15 -37.06 -3.78
C GLU A 557 -17.14 -35.53 -3.89
N ILE A 558 -17.58 -34.97 -5.03
CA ILE A 558 -17.71 -33.52 -5.21
C ILE A 558 -18.72 -32.93 -4.20
N LYS A 559 -19.87 -33.58 -3.99
CA LYS A 559 -20.86 -33.12 -3.01
C LYS A 559 -20.32 -33.14 -1.58
N GLU A 560 -19.52 -34.13 -1.22
CA GLU A 560 -18.90 -34.22 0.11
C GLU A 560 -17.88 -33.09 0.31
N ILE A 561 -17.05 -32.82 -0.71
CA ILE A 561 -16.11 -31.70 -0.70
C ILE A 561 -16.85 -30.35 -0.60
N ASP A 562 -17.88 -30.14 -1.43
CA ASP A 562 -18.70 -28.92 -1.41
C ASP A 562 -19.38 -28.71 -0.05
N PHE A 563 -19.87 -29.79 0.58
CA PHE A 563 -20.48 -29.73 1.90
C PHE A 563 -19.46 -29.34 2.98
N VAL A 564 -18.28 -29.97 2.98
CA VAL A 564 -17.21 -29.65 3.93
C VAL A 564 -16.73 -28.22 3.75
N GLU A 565 -16.50 -27.77 2.51
CA GLU A 565 -16.11 -26.39 2.22
C GLU A 565 -17.19 -25.39 2.65
N SER A 566 -18.47 -25.69 2.38
CA SER A 566 -19.60 -24.86 2.83
C SER A 566 -19.71 -24.75 4.35
N THR A 567 -19.45 -25.85 5.08
CA THR A 567 -19.44 -25.81 6.55
C THR A 567 -18.27 -24.99 7.08
N LYS A 568 -17.08 -25.16 6.51
CA LYS A 568 -15.90 -24.38 6.90
C LYS A 568 -16.08 -22.88 6.65
N LEU A 569 -16.62 -22.51 5.48
CA LEU A 569 -16.93 -21.11 5.17
C LEU A 569 -18.00 -20.52 6.10
N ARG A 570 -18.96 -21.34 6.55
CA ARG A 570 -19.94 -20.91 7.55
C ARG A 570 -19.30 -20.66 8.91
N ASP A 571 -18.45 -21.55 9.36
CA ASP A 571 -17.74 -21.43 10.63
C ASP A 571 -16.82 -20.20 10.62
N GLU A 572 -16.07 -19.97 9.53
CA GLU A 572 -15.24 -18.77 9.33
C GLU A 572 -16.10 -17.49 9.32
N SER A 573 -17.25 -17.51 8.62
CA SER A 573 -18.20 -16.40 8.63
C SER A 573 -18.72 -16.08 10.04
N ASP A 574 -19.05 -17.11 10.82
CA ASP A 574 -19.60 -16.94 12.17
C ASP A 574 -18.52 -16.47 13.16
N GLU A 575 -17.27 -16.92 12.99
CA GLU A 575 -16.13 -16.39 13.75
C GLU A 575 -15.89 -14.90 13.45
N ILE A 576 -15.95 -14.51 12.17
CA ILE A 576 -15.82 -13.10 11.76
C ILE A 576 -16.96 -12.26 12.34
N LYS A 577 -18.21 -12.74 12.29
CA LYS A 577 -19.35 -12.04 12.93
C LYS A 577 -19.14 -11.88 14.43
N HIS A 578 -18.65 -12.91 15.11
CA HIS A 578 -18.38 -12.82 16.55
C HIS A 578 -17.33 -11.76 16.85
N LYS A 579 -16.21 -11.73 16.11
CA LYS A 579 -15.17 -10.69 16.23
C LYS A 579 -15.73 -9.29 15.99
N ILE A 580 -16.57 -9.12 14.97
CA ILE A 580 -17.23 -7.83 14.70
C ILE A 580 -18.09 -7.40 15.88
N HIS A 581 -18.89 -8.30 16.45
CA HIS A 581 -19.71 -7.98 17.62
C HIS A 581 -18.87 -7.60 18.85
N THR A 582 -17.76 -8.31 19.10
CA THR A 582 -16.86 -7.98 20.21
C THR A 582 -16.21 -6.62 20.01
N LEU A 583 -15.67 -6.35 18.82
CA LEU A 583 -15.07 -5.05 18.50
C LEU A 583 -16.10 -3.90 18.56
N GLN A 584 -17.35 -4.16 18.16
CA GLN A 584 -18.43 -3.18 18.29
C GLN A 584 -18.72 -2.88 19.76
N ALA A 585 -18.78 -3.90 20.62
CA ALA A 585 -19.00 -3.72 22.05
C ALA A 585 -17.84 -2.96 22.73
N GLU A 586 -16.59 -3.24 22.35
CA GLU A 586 -15.42 -2.51 22.81
C GLU A 586 -15.43 -1.05 22.36
N LEU A 587 -15.81 -0.79 21.10
CA LEU A 587 -15.96 0.56 20.58
C LEU A 587 -17.06 1.34 21.32
N ASP A 588 -18.21 0.71 21.55
CA ASP A 588 -19.32 1.33 22.28
C ASP A 588 -18.91 1.65 23.73
N ALA A 589 -18.21 0.75 24.41
CA ALA A 589 -17.67 0.99 25.75
C ALA A 589 -16.65 2.14 25.77
N SER A 590 -15.72 2.18 24.81
CA SER A 590 -14.75 3.27 24.68
C SER A 590 -15.43 4.61 24.38
N LEU A 591 -16.51 4.63 23.60
CA LEU A 591 -17.28 5.84 23.31
C LEU A 591 -18.02 6.36 24.55
N VAL A 592 -18.53 5.47 25.40
CA VAL A 592 -19.15 5.86 26.67
C VAL A 592 -18.11 6.49 27.59
N LEU A 593 -16.95 5.86 27.78
CA LEU A 593 -15.86 6.42 28.60
C LEU A 593 -15.36 7.77 28.07
N ALA A 594 -15.25 7.92 26.75
CA ALA A 594 -14.87 9.18 26.13
C ALA A 594 -15.91 10.30 26.38
N ARG A 595 -17.21 9.96 26.40
CA ARG A 595 -18.28 10.92 26.71
C ARG A 595 -18.26 11.34 28.17
N GLU A 596 -18.07 10.39 29.08
CA GLU A 596 -17.98 10.65 30.52
C GLU A 596 -16.78 11.54 30.84
N THR A 597 -15.59 11.22 30.33
CA THR A 597 -14.39 12.05 30.50
C THR A 597 -14.52 13.43 29.87
N CYS A 598 -15.19 13.56 28.72
CA CYS A 598 -15.50 14.88 28.15
C CYS A 598 -16.47 15.68 29.03
N ALA A 599 -17.48 15.04 29.60
CA ALA A 599 -18.41 15.69 30.52
C ALA A 599 -17.70 16.16 31.79
N GLU A 600 -16.85 15.33 32.40
CA GLU A 600 -16.02 15.69 33.55
C GLU A 600 -15.08 16.87 33.22
N ARG A 601 -14.44 16.86 32.05
CA ARG A 601 -13.61 17.97 31.57
C ARG A 601 -14.43 19.27 31.46
N ASP A 602 -15.63 19.20 30.91
CA ASP A 602 -16.48 20.38 30.72
C ASP A 602 -16.99 20.92 32.07
N GLU A 603 -17.32 20.06 33.03
CA GLU A 603 -17.60 20.43 34.42
C GLU A 603 -16.40 21.11 35.09
N LEU A 604 -15.20 20.55 34.95
CA LEU A 604 -13.98 21.16 35.47
C LEU A 604 -13.71 22.53 34.83
N ARG A 605 -13.95 22.66 33.52
CA ARG A 605 -13.78 23.92 32.80
C ARG A 605 -14.76 24.98 33.28
N THR A 606 -16.04 24.64 33.43
CA THR A 606 -17.04 25.57 33.98
C THR A 606 -16.71 25.97 35.42
N MET A 607 -16.20 25.05 36.25
CA MET A 607 -15.72 25.40 37.59
C MET A 607 -14.53 26.36 37.56
N LEU A 608 -13.57 26.19 36.65
CA LEU A 608 -12.44 27.10 36.49
C LEU A 608 -12.89 28.48 35.98
N ASP A 609 -13.78 28.53 35.00
CA ASP A 609 -14.33 29.78 34.46
C ASP A 609 -15.08 30.56 35.56
N ASN A 610 -15.91 29.88 36.36
CA ASN A 610 -16.59 30.48 37.51
C ASN A 610 -15.61 31.01 38.57
N ARG A 611 -14.52 30.28 38.85
CA ARG A 611 -13.47 30.75 39.77
C ARG A 611 -12.74 31.97 39.23
N GLN A 612 -12.42 31.97 37.94
CA GLN A 612 -11.75 33.09 37.29
C GLN A 612 -12.63 34.34 37.27
N ALA A 613 -13.93 34.19 37.05
CA ALA A 613 -14.92 35.25 37.17
C ALA A 613 -14.97 35.81 38.60
N GLY A 614 -15.05 34.95 39.61
CA GLY A 614 -15.04 35.39 41.02
C GLY A 614 -13.75 36.12 41.43
N ILE A 615 -12.58 35.70 40.91
CA ILE A 615 -11.32 36.41 41.13
C ILE A 615 -11.33 37.79 40.45
N ALA A 616 -11.91 37.89 39.24
CA ALA A 616 -12.03 39.16 38.53
C ALA A 616 -12.95 40.13 39.27
N GLU A 617 -14.11 39.67 39.76
CA GLU A 617 -15.04 40.48 40.58
C GLU A 617 -14.35 40.97 41.86
N SER A 618 -13.66 40.08 42.58
CA SER A 618 -12.90 40.41 43.79
C SER A 618 -11.83 41.50 43.55
N ARG A 619 -11.15 41.46 42.40
CA ARG A 619 -10.17 42.49 41.99
C ARG A 619 -10.81 43.83 41.67
N VAL A 620 -12.00 43.82 41.05
CA VAL A 620 -12.75 45.06 40.77
C VAL A 620 -13.18 45.70 42.09
N GLU A 621 -13.72 44.92 43.02
CA GLU A 621 -14.10 45.42 44.35
C GLU A 621 -12.91 46.01 45.14
N ASP A 622 -11.73 45.38 45.06
CA ASP A 622 -10.50 45.89 45.69
C ASP A 622 -10.05 47.22 45.06
N GLN A 623 -10.19 47.36 43.74
CA GLN A 623 -9.87 48.59 43.03
C GLN A 623 -10.85 49.72 43.39
N GLU A 624 -12.15 49.44 43.44
CA GLU A 624 -13.19 50.41 43.83
C GLU A 624 -12.97 50.91 45.26
N THR A 625 -12.71 49.99 46.21
CA THR A 625 -12.45 50.38 47.61
C THR A 625 -11.16 51.18 47.77
N MET A 626 -10.12 50.90 46.97
CA MET A 626 -8.89 51.69 46.93
C MET A 626 -9.14 53.10 46.38
N GLU A 627 -9.97 53.24 45.35
CA GLU A 627 -10.35 54.54 44.77
C GLU A 627 -11.22 55.36 45.74
N GLU A 628 -12.17 54.72 46.43
CA GLU A 628 -12.95 55.35 47.51
C GLU A 628 -12.03 55.87 48.64
N MET A 629 -11.05 55.06 49.06
CA MET A 629 -10.08 55.46 50.09
C MET A 629 -9.20 56.63 49.63
N LYS A 630 -8.71 56.60 48.38
CA LYS A 630 -7.92 57.70 47.79
C LYS A 630 -8.73 59.00 47.73
N LYS A 631 -10.00 58.93 47.36
CA LYS A 631 -10.90 60.09 47.30
C LYS A 631 -11.15 60.69 48.68
N LEU A 632 -11.44 59.87 49.69
CA LEU A 632 -11.63 60.33 51.06
C LEU A 632 -10.35 60.95 51.65
N LEU A 633 -9.16 60.38 51.37
CA LEU A 633 -7.89 60.96 51.79
C LEU A 633 -7.59 62.29 51.09
N ALA A 634 -7.94 62.42 49.80
CA ALA A 634 -7.82 63.67 49.06
C ALA A 634 -8.76 64.76 49.61
N ASP A 635 -10.01 64.39 49.96
CA ASP A 635 -10.98 65.30 50.57
C ASP A 635 -10.52 65.79 51.96
N ILE A 636 -9.88 64.92 52.76
CA ILE A 636 -9.26 65.31 54.06
C ILE A 636 -8.08 66.26 53.84
N ALA A 637 -7.18 65.95 52.89
CA ALA A 637 -6.04 66.81 52.56
C ALA A 637 -6.47 68.19 52.02
N ALA A 638 -7.57 68.24 51.25
CA ALA A 638 -8.16 69.48 50.77
C ALA A 638 -8.72 70.35 51.91
N GLN A 639 -9.31 69.74 52.95
CA GLN A 639 -9.77 70.46 54.15
C GLN A 639 -8.63 71.08 54.97
N ASP A 640 -7.50 70.38 55.13
CA ASP A 640 -6.35 70.88 55.88
C ASP A 640 -5.60 72.02 55.14
N SER A 641 -5.68 72.06 53.82
CA SER A 641 -4.98 73.06 52.99
C SER A 641 -5.66 74.44 52.89
N GLY A 642 -6.83 74.64 53.53
CA GLY A 642 -7.54 75.93 53.55
C GLY A 642 -8.18 76.35 52.22
N GLY A 643 -8.11 75.52 51.18
CA GLY A 643 -8.76 75.71 49.89
C GLY A 643 -10.18 75.17 49.89
N ALA A 644 -11.09 75.78 50.64
CA ALA A 644 -12.51 75.43 50.57
C ALA A 644 -13.11 75.87 49.23
N SER A 645 -13.03 75.00 48.21
CA SER A 645 -13.98 75.05 47.11
C SER A 645 -15.34 74.60 47.64
N GLU A 646 -16.41 75.32 47.30
CA GLU A 646 -17.80 75.22 47.78
C GLU A 646 -18.50 73.84 47.57
N ALA A 647 -17.76 72.76 47.29
CA ALA A 647 -18.31 71.45 46.97
C ALA A 647 -18.28 70.42 48.13
N SER A 648 -17.66 70.69 49.29
CA SER A 648 -17.62 69.72 50.40
C SER A 648 -18.15 70.32 51.71
N GLN A 649 -19.45 70.16 51.94
CA GLN A 649 -20.16 70.55 53.18
C GLN A 649 -19.96 69.57 54.35
N LYS A 650 -19.08 68.58 54.24
CA LYS A 650 -18.91 67.54 55.27
C LYS A 650 -17.91 68.00 56.33
N SER A 651 -18.27 67.93 57.61
CA SER A 651 -17.34 68.19 58.73
C SER A 651 -16.15 67.24 58.69
N GLY A 652 -14.94 67.67 59.10
CA GLY A 652 -13.76 66.79 59.19
C GLY A 652 -13.98 65.57 60.10
N VAL A 653 -14.86 65.70 61.09
CA VAL A 653 -15.32 64.58 61.94
C VAL A 653 -16.12 63.56 61.13
N GLU A 654 -16.91 64.02 60.17
CA GLU A 654 -17.78 63.20 59.33
C GLU A 654 -17.02 62.49 58.20
N LEU A 655 -15.96 63.11 57.67
CA LEU A 655 -15.00 62.45 56.77
C LEU A 655 -14.20 61.36 57.49
N THR A 656 -13.74 61.64 58.73
CA THR A 656 -13.03 60.65 59.54
C THR A 656 -13.93 59.45 59.85
N LYS A 657 -15.21 59.69 60.15
CA LYS A 657 -16.20 58.62 60.34
C LYS A 657 -16.38 57.75 59.08
N GLN A 658 -16.45 58.37 57.89
CA GLN A 658 -16.55 57.65 56.61
C GLN A 658 -15.30 56.81 56.31
N VAL A 659 -14.10 57.27 56.70
CA VAL A 659 -12.87 56.49 56.60
C VAL A 659 -12.89 55.27 57.53
N VAL A 660 -13.34 55.45 58.78
CA VAL A 660 -13.46 54.34 59.74
C VAL A 660 -14.47 53.30 59.24
N GLU A 661 -15.65 53.73 58.76
CA GLU A 661 -16.66 52.83 58.19
C GLU A 661 -16.17 52.09 56.93
N LEU A 662 -15.30 52.70 56.12
CA LEU A 662 -14.68 52.05 54.96
C LEU A 662 -13.61 51.02 55.37
N ILE A 663 -12.82 51.33 56.40
CA ILE A 663 -11.83 50.40 56.97
C ILE A 663 -12.54 49.20 57.60
N GLU A 664 -13.62 49.40 58.35
CA GLU A 664 -14.41 48.32 58.93
C GLU A 664 -14.99 47.40 57.85
N ARG A 665 -15.58 47.96 56.79
CA ARG A 665 -16.07 47.19 55.63
C ARG A 665 -14.96 46.40 54.94
N ASN A 666 -13.77 46.97 54.80
CA ASN A 666 -12.62 46.26 54.21
C ASN A 666 -12.08 45.15 55.11
N LEU A 667 -12.06 45.36 56.43
CA LEU A 667 -11.66 44.34 57.41
C LEU A 667 -12.64 43.16 57.42
N GLU A 668 -13.95 43.43 57.36
CA GLU A 668 -14.99 42.40 57.24
C GLU A 668 -14.81 41.56 55.96
N ARG A 669 -14.55 42.21 54.82
CA ARG A 669 -14.27 41.52 53.54
C ARG A 669 -13.00 40.68 53.59
N LEU A 670 -11.93 41.19 54.20
CA LEU A 670 -10.68 40.46 54.42
C LEU A 670 -10.89 39.22 55.30
N ALA A 671 -11.71 39.34 56.34
CA ALA A 671 -12.07 38.21 57.20
C ALA A 671 -12.84 37.13 56.43
N GLN A 672 -13.84 37.53 55.63
CA GLN A 672 -14.60 36.59 54.78
C GLN A 672 -13.71 35.89 53.73
N ARG A 673 -12.74 36.60 53.14
CA ARG A 673 -11.75 35.99 52.23
C ARG A 673 -10.82 35.01 52.95
N ALA A 674 -10.39 35.34 54.17
CA ALA A 674 -9.56 34.45 54.97
C ALA A 674 -10.31 33.16 55.34
N GLU A 675 -11.60 33.25 55.69
CA GLU A 675 -12.45 32.10 55.96
C GLU A 675 -12.67 31.23 54.71
N TYR A 676 -12.90 31.86 53.56
CA TYR A 676 -13.00 31.15 52.28
C TYR A 676 -11.71 30.39 51.92
N ILE A 677 -10.55 31.03 52.07
CA ILE A 677 -9.23 30.40 51.83
C ILE A 677 -9.01 29.23 52.79
N HIS A 678 -9.39 29.38 54.06
CA HIS A 678 -9.29 28.32 55.05
C HIS A 678 -10.13 27.10 54.65
N ASN A 679 -11.40 27.30 54.28
CA ASN A 679 -12.29 26.23 53.82
C ASN A 679 -11.77 25.55 52.54
N GLN A 680 -11.20 26.32 51.60
CA GLN A 680 -10.57 25.74 50.40
C GLN A 680 -9.34 24.90 50.73
N ASN A 681 -8.49 25.35 51.65
CA ASN A 681 -7.30 24.60 52.06
C ASN A 681 -7.67 23.28 52.74
N GLU A 682 -8.75 23.26 53.54
CA GLU A 682 -9.28 22.02 54.11
C GLU A 682 -9.83 21.07 53.02
N HIS A 683 -10.52 21.59 52.00
CA HIS A 683 -10.96 20.78 50.86
C HIS A 683 -9.79 20.22 50.04
N ILE A 684 -8.75 21.02 49.78
CA ILE A 684 -7.54 20.56 49.07
C ILE A 684 -6.87 19.45 49.87
N LYS A 685 -6.75 19.61 51.19
CA LYS A 685 -6.18 18.60 52.09
C LYS A 685 -6.98 17.30 52.06
N PHE A 686 -8.32 17.38 52.05
CA PHE A 686 -9.19 16.21 51.89
C PHE A 686 -8.97 15.50 50.55
N LEU A 687 -8.90 16.24 49.43
CA LEU A 687 -8.66 15.67 48.10
C LEU A 687 -7.27 15.03 47.99
N GLN A 688 -6.24 15.65 48.56
CA GLN A 688 -4.88 15.10 48.63
C GLN A 688 -4.83 13.79 49.42
N GLN A 689 -5.56 13.71 50.55
CA GLN A 689 -5.67 12.46 51.31
C GLN A 689 -6.39 11.37 50.52
N ARG A 690 -7.42 11.72 49.74
CA ARG A 690 -8.16 10.76 48.91
C ARG A 690 -7.34 10.27 47.72
N LEU A 691 -6.58 11.16 47.07
CA LEU A 691 -5.63 10.81 46.01
C LEU A 691 -4.54 9.88 46.53
N LYS A 692 -3.97 10.20 47.69
CA LYS A 692 -2.98 9.33 48.34
C LYS A 692 -3.53 7.94 48.62
N HIS A 693 -4.79 7.85 49.07
CA HIS A 693 -5.44 6.55 49.28
C HIS A 693 -5.60 5.74 47.99
N PHE A 694 -5.96 6.38 46.87
CA PHE A 694 -6.03 5.70 45.57
C PHE A 694 -4.65 5.34 45.00
N GLU A 695 -3.61 6.13 45.28
CA GLU A 695 -2.23 5.79 44.94
C GLU A 695 -1.75 4.56 45.74
N ASP A 696 -2.04 4.53 47.05
CA ASP A 696 -1.72 3.39 47.91
C ASP A 696 -2.48 2.11 47.50
N ASP A 697 -3.75 2.22 47.06
CA ASP A 697 -4.56 1.09 46.58
C ASP A 697 -4.12 0.57 45.18
N ALA A 698 -3.54 1.44 44.33
CA ALA A 698 -3.06 1.06 43.00
C ALA A 698 -1.77 0.20 43.07
N ASP A 699 -0.91 0.46 44.04
CA ASP A 699 0.32 -0.32 44.29
C ASP A 699 0.03 -1.72 44.88
N GLU A 700 -1.16 -1.97 45.43
CA GLU A 700 -1.57 -3.29 45.95
C GLU A 700 -2.23 -4.22 44.91
N SER A 701 -2.39 -3.78 43.65
CA SER A 701 -3.09 -4.55 42.60
C SER A 701 -2.41 -5.86 42.19
N ILE A 702 -1.13 -6.06 42.52
CA ILE A 702 -0.44 -7.34 42.30
C ILE A 702 -0.02 -7.88 43.67
N PRO A 703 -0.75 -8.86 44.24
CA PRO A 703 -0.32 -9.47 45.49
C PRO A 703 1.08 -10.05 45.28
N LYS A 704 2.02 -9.73 46.17
CA LYS A 704 3.44 -10.15 46.10
C LYS A 704 3.61 -11.65 45.84
N ASP A 705 2.67 -12.47 46.30
CA ASP A 705 2.64 -13.92 46.03
C ASP A 705 2.48 -14.24 44.54
N ARG A 706 1.67 -13.47 43.81
CA ARG A 706 1.47 -13.62 42.37
C ARG A 706 2.68 -13.17 41.57
N GLU A 707 3.36 -12.11 42.01
CA GLU A 707 4.63 -11.67 41.42
C GLU A 707 5.71 -12.76 41.56
N ILE A 708 5.81 -13.39 42.74
CA ILE A 708 6.73 -14.50 43.00
C ILE A 708 6.38 -15.74 42.14
N GLU A 709 5.09 -16.04 41.95
CA GLU A 709 4.65 -17.13 41.05
C GLU A 709 5.03 -16.85 39.59
N LEU A 710 4.79 -15.63 39.11
CA LEU A 710 5.13 -15.22 37.75
C LEU A 710 6.64 -15.25 37.53
N GLN A 711 7.44 -14.79 38.50
CA GLN A 711 8.90 -14.86 38.41
C GLN A 711 9.40 -16.32 38.33
N LYS A 712 8.84 -17.23 39.14
CA LYS A 712 9.17 -18.66 39.05
C LYS A 712 8.80 -19.28 37.70
N LEU A 713 7.69 -18.85 37.10
CA LEU A 713 7.26 -19.32 35.78
C LEU A 713 8.22 -18.82 34.68
N ILE A 714 8.62 -17.55 34.73
CA ILE A 714 9.58 -16.95 33.81
C ILE A 714 10.94 -17.65 33.92
N ASP A 715 11.43 -17.90 35.13
CA ASP A 715 12.70 -18.61 35.35
C ASP A 715 12.66 -20.07 34.87
N SER A 716 11.50 -20.72 34.94
CA SER A 716 11.27 -22.07 34.40
C SER A 716 11.31 -22.07 32.87
N GLN A 717 10.58 -21.15 32.24
CA GLN A 717 10.52 -21.01 30.78
C GLN A 717 11.88 -20.61 30.19
N THR A 718 12.62 -19.73 30.86
CA THR A 718 13.96 -19.30 30.43
C THR A 718 14.94 -20.47 30.44
N ARG A 719 14.87 -21.34 31.46
CA ARG A 719 15.68 -22.58 31.50
C ARG A 719 15.31 -23.56 30.37
N GLU A 720 14.03 -23.72 30.07
CA GLU A 720 13.58 -24.58 28.96
C GLU A 720 14.06 -24.05 27.59
N LEU A 721 14.01 -22.74 27.37
CA LEU A 721 14.54 -22.11 26.15
C LEU A 721 16.06 -22.29 26.01
N ALA A 722 16.82 -22.21 27.10
CA ALA A 722 18.26 -22.49 27.10
C ALA A 722 18.57 -23.97 26.78
N LEU A 723 17.77 -24.90 27.31
CA LEU A 723 17.91 -26.33 27.00
C LEU A 723 17.54 -26.63 25.54
N MET A 724 16.50 -26.01 25.01
CA MET A 724 16.11 -26.18 23.61
C MET A 724 17.15 -25.59 22.64
N SER A 725 17.67 -24.40 22.94
CA SER A 725 18.71 -23.77 22.10
C SER A 725 20.02 -24.56 22.11
N SER A 726 20.44 -25.10 23.26
CA SER A 726 21.61 -26.00 23.32
C SER A 726 21.40 -27.31 22.56
N ALA A 727 20.21 -27.92 22.64
CA ALA A 727 19.86 -29.11 21.85
C ALA A 727 19.90 -28.81 20.34
N TRP A 728 19.40 -27.64 19.95
CA TRP A 728 19.39 -27.21 18.55
C TRP A 728 20.80 -26.94 18.03
N TYR A 729 21.64 -26.29 18.85
CA TYR A 729 23.06 -26.09 18.55
C TYR A 729 23.81 -27.42 18.40
N GLU A 730 23.57 -28.39 19.29
CA GLU A 730 24.20 -29.71 19.20
C GLU A 730 23.72 -30.48 17.95
N MET A 731 22.43 -30.43 17.63
CA MET A 731 21.88 -31.03 16.42
C MET A 731 22.47 -30.40 15.15
N GLN A 732 22.59 -29.07 15.12
CA GLN A 732 23.19 -28.34 14.01
C GLN A 732 24.70 -28.62 13.87
N SER A 733 25.42 -28.70 14.99
CA SER A 733 26.84 -29.08 15.01
C SER A 733 27.06 -30.52 14.52
N ARG A 734 26.17 -31.45 14.88
CA ARG A 734 26.17 -32.84 14.36
C ARG A 734 25.83 -32.91 12.87
N LEU A 735 24.98 -32.01 12.36
CA LEU A 735 24.69 -31.91 10.93
C LEU A 735 25.87 -31.32 10.14
N GLN A 736 26.62 -30.37 10.71
CA GLN A 736 27.80 -29.78 10.09
C GLN A 736 29.03 -30.71 10.12
N ASN A 737 29.20 -31.46 11.21
CA ASN A 737 30.27 -32.46 11.36
C ASN A 737 29.81 -33.82 10.79
N ASN A 738 29.83 -33.91 9.47
CA ASN A 738 29.33 -35.01 8.66
C ASN A 738 29.93 -36.39 9.05
N ASN A 739 29.23 -37.20 9.86
CA ASN A 739 29.47 -38.66 9.92
C ASN A 739 28.41 -39.55 10.63
N VAL A 740 27.15 -39.14 10.79
CA VAL A 740 26.09 -40.05 11.26
C VAL A 740 24.80 -39.84 10.45
N PRO A 741 24.19 -40.88 9.84
CA PRO A 741 22.89 -40.73 9.21
C PRO A 741 21.86 -40.40 10.30
N VAL A 742 21.26 -39.21 10.22
CA VAL A 742 20.06 -38.86 11.00
C VAL A 742 18.93 -39.72 10.46
N SER A 743 18.66 -40.85 11.12
CA SER A 743 17.46 -41.65 10.85
C SER A 743 16.24 -40.77 11.03
N ARG A 744 15.56 -40.45 9.92
CA ARG A 744 14.19 -39.90 9.96
C ARG A 744 13.29 -40.96 10.58
N TYR A 745 13.03 -40.85 11.88
CA TYR A 745 11.98 -41.61 12.52
C TYR A 745 10.65 -41.21 11.87
N ARG A 746 10.11 -42.11 11.03
CA ARG A 746 8.73 -42.03 10.55
C ARG A 746 7.79 -42.10 11.76
N HIS A 747 6.75 -41.27 11.71
CA HIS A 747 5.63 -41.24 12.64
C HIS A 747 5.18 -42.64 13.10
N GLY A 748 5.29 -42.87 14.41
CA GLY A 748 4.68 -43.98 15.13
C GLY A 748 4.47 -43.55 16.58
N SER A 749 3.21 -43.40 16.97
CA SER A 749 2.74 -42.93 18.28
C SER A 749 3.17 -43.88 19.41
N SER A 750 4.26 -43.57 20.10
CA SER A 750 4.56 -44.14 21.41
C SER A 750 5.26 -43.11 22.31
N LEU A 751 4.57 -42.73 23.39
CA LEU A 751 5.05 -41.80 24.41
C LEU A 751 6.40 -42.23 25.03
N ALA A 752 6.70 -43.54 24.96
CA ALA A 752 7.91 -44.14 25.52
C ALA A 752 9.19 -43.82 24.73
N ASP A 753 9.10 -43.49 23.43
CA ASP A 753 10.29 -43.13 22.64
C ASP A 753 10.59 -41.63 22.68
N ALA A 754 9.59 -40.78 22.96
CA ALA A 754 9.79 -39.36 23.24
C ALA A 754 10.63 -39.10 24.51
N GLN A 755 10.55 -40.00 25.51
CA GLN A 755 11.34 -39.91 26.75
C GLN A 755 12.81 -40.34 26.60
N LYS A 756 13.21 -40.94 25.48
CA LYS A 756 14.60 -41.38 25.25
C LYS A 756 15.48 -40.35 24.56
N GLY A 757 14.89 -39.26 24.04
CA GLY A 757 15.59 -38.18 23.36
C GLY A 757 16.56 -37.42 24.27
N TRP A 758 17.58 -36.80 23.68
CA TRP A 758 18.63 -36.06 24.41
C TRP A 758 18.03 -34.99 25.35
N LEU A 759 17.01 -34.26 24.90
CA LEU A 759 16.29 -33.27 25.71
C LEU A 759 15.61 -33.88 26.94
N ALA A 760 14.99 -35.05 26.80
CA ALA A 760 14.35 -35.75 27.91
C ALA A 760 15.38 -36.26 28.92
N ARG A 761 16.56 -36.69 28.46
CA ARG A 761 17.69 -37.06 29.35
C ARG A 761 18.25 -35.85 30.10
N GLN A 762 18.38 -34.71 29.44
CA GLN A 762 18.84 -33.49 30.10
C GLN A 762 17.83 -32.95 31.12
N ARG A 763 16.53 -32.98 30.79
CA ARG A 763 15.47 -32.65 31.76
C ARG A 763 15.52 -33.57 32.98
N ASN A 764 15.75 -34.88 32.80
CA ASN A 764 15.87 -35.82 33.92
C ASN A 764 17.15 -35.63 34.75
N LEU A 765 18.26 -35.21 34.14
CA LEU A 765 19.51 -34.90 34.86
C LEU A 765 19.40 -33.61 35.69
N VAL A 766 18.63 -32.63 35.22
CA VAL A 766 18.41 -31.35 35.90
C VAL A 766 17.31 -31.45 36.97
N ALA A 767 16.27 -32.24 36.74
CA ALA A 767 15.19 -32.47 37.70
C ALA A 767 15.54 -33.47 38.82
N GLY A 768 16.70 -34.14 38.73
CA GLY A 768 17.17 -35.16 39.67
C GLY A 768 18.07 -34.66 40.81
N ARG A 769 18.07 -33.36 41.15
CA ARG A 769 18.79 -32.81 42.31
C ARG A 769 17.89 -32.02 43.22
#